data_AF-A0A1Y6EMF2-F1
#
_entry.id   AF-A0A1Y6EMF2-F1
#
_cell.length_a   1.000
_cell.length_b   1.000
_cell.length_c   1.000
_cell.angle_alpha   90.00
_cell.angle_beta   90.00
_cell.angle_gamma   90.00
#
_symmetry.space_group_name_H-M   'P 1'
#
loop_
_entity.id
_entity.type
_entity.pdbx_description
1 polymer ?
#
loop_
_entity_poly.entity_id
_entity_poly.type
_entity_poly.pdbx_seq_one_letter_code
_entity_poly.pdbx_strand_id
1 'polypeptide(L)'
;MIHQIKAQVLADPVAQQELEATINHSLNKRLQANLLAFAEHIPSLFQQFRAHMPTRVGHFCTSAGQINLVDLTTGITFYGIQAEAEARDDAARFAEQAIRFEIATGQVVQQALPEQCGALMLCGLGSGVALETLFQQHQFEQVLVYEPDPDVFAASLSSCDWASMLQQAAQQGTQLFLQIGDAALTPADDLVELTSHLKLEQLWLYRHTHHSFLDAWLAYLQSDSYRFEQVTKRNYKLPDFNGIEHALPHFSPQLQVPDESHEQSPAWLAARQLYLQNMEALAEFYPDLHEQLQDYEPTNWGIQENADGGFNLLHKERRGYWYPQQPQVSSQQNLADYKEHAEANDLAISYTGGKLFDYQHFKYSQRLGEILAKYPGAAAGLPKSIPALAVFMPALGYQLETLVQEHRIHSLYVIEPNIEFFYWSLYTVPWFDIFADFQQREASLHFSIGDDGTYFEQDMIRRFSEGDGYLTANTYFYLPTPVARLQSAVNSLKREMKTLLVWAEYFDHVRYALAHNRTNFKSDVKLLDSAVLAKRREQGQKFNTPLFIVGNGPSLDDQIEHLLSIRDQVLVVSCGTALKALWKYGIQPDFHAELEQNRVPFEIISSIQDPDYLKQITLLSVTTVCPEVSNLFKETWTVFKHGDGSSAAYDWIIKELGISVDMVQHSFPTVSNLALDITLLLGFRQIYLMGVDLGYASADKHHSKHSIYYNNKTSKELYNYKDKISGQARVRGNLRPTVDTQFQFKASADMMSRLLHEQPHQEVYNCSDGMFISGTMPLKPDLIMLEPGLASPADTYRELSEQVFSNALAKRIQDAFDERYTRQNLVSEFKALLRVTKRAVTDEDGALEVIRQQQSVISLSFHAHQSLLFPLFASEMHLTHATLTRFLYAGESPEQGVEIFKEGLAEWQRTLEFLCADYLFDPMRPDETKWRMRGRL
;
A
#
# COMPACT_ATOMS: atom_id res chain seq x y z
N MET A 1 8.90 -0.96 -14.03
CA MET A 1 8.92 0.10 -15.05
C MET A 1 7.49 0.26 -15.52
N ILE A 2 6.95 1.48 -15.46
CA ILE A 2 5.52 1.76 -15.38
C ILE A 2 4.83 1.45 -16.73
N HIS A 3 3.70 0.74 -16.70
CA HIS A 3 3.10 0.08 -17.87
C HIS A 3 2.84 1.00 -19.07
N GLN A 4 2.48 2.28 -18.86
CA GLN A 4 2.19 3.19 -19.98
C GLN A 4 3.42 3.62 -20.79
N ILE A 5 4.60 3.79 -20.17
CA ILE A 5 5.83 4.10 -20.94
C ILE A 5 6.19 2.91 -21.83
N LYS A 6 6.10 1.68 -21.28
CA LYS A 6 6.42 0.45 -22.03
C LYS A 6 5.57 0.31 -23.30
N ALA A 7 4.28 0.65 -23.22
CA ALA A 7 3.36 0.63 -24.35
C ALA A 7 3.73 1.64 -25.47
N GLN A 8 4.53 2.67 -25.15
CA GLN A 8 4.87 3.74 -26.08
C GLN A 8 6.31 3.70 -26.59
N VAL A 9 7.15 2.78 -26.12
CA VAL A 9 8.57 2.64 -26.53
C VAL A 9 8.76 1.39 -27.39
N LEU A 10 9.91 1.29 -28.08
CA LEU A 10 10.25 0.06 -28.80
C LEU A 10 10.44 -1.11 -27.82
N ALA A 11 9.94 -2.28 -28.19
CA ALA A 11 10.08 -3.50 -27.39
C ALA A 11 11.54 -3.94 -27.23
N ASP A 12 12.41 -3.62 -28.19
CA ASP A 12 13.87 -3.82 -28.11
C ASP A 12 14.53 -2.63 -27.37
N PRO A 13 15.06 -2.84 -26.15
CA PRO A 13 15.69 -1.77 -25.38
C PRO A 13 16.92 -1.16 -26.05
N VAL A 14 17.65 -1.93 -26.86
CA VAL A 14 18.84 -1.43 -27.56
C VAL A 14 18.43 -0.49 -28.68
N ALA A 15 17.45 -0.89 -29.48
CA ALA A 15 16.89 -0.04 -30.53
C ALA A 15 16.26 1.25 -29.96
N GLN A 16 15.57 1.16 -28.81
CA GLN A 16 15.04 2.33 -28.11
C GLN A 16 16.16 3.28 -27.67
N GLN A 17 17.25 2.74 -27.11
CA GLN A 17 18.39 3.55 -26.68
C GLN A 17 19.09 4.26 -27.86
N GLU A 18 19.20 3.60 -29.01
CA GLU A 18 19.74 4.20 -30.24
C GLU A 18 18.85 5.32 -30.78
N LEU A 19 17.53 5.14 -30.73
CA LEU A 19 16.55 6.17 -31.11
C LEU A 19 16.67 7.40 -30.20
N GLU A 20 16.72 7.18 -28.87
CA GLU A 20 16.91 8.25 -27.89
C GLU A 20 18.25 8.97 -28.07
N ALA A 21 19.33 8.25 -28.34
CA ALA A 21 20.64 8.83 -28.61
C ALA A 21 20.62 9.74 -29.85
N THR A 22 19.86 9.37 -30.88
CA THR A 22 19.70 10.14 -32.11
C THR A 22 19.00 11.49 -31.85
N ILE A 23 17.99 11.49 -30.99
CA ILE A 23 17.17 12.67 -30.70
C ILE A 23 17.80 13.56 -29.61
N ASN A 24 18.55 12.98 -28.67
CA ASN A 24 19.20 13.73 -27.58
C ASN A 24 20.10 14.88 -28.06
N HIS A 25 20.74 14.73 -29.22
CA HIS A 25 21.56 15.82 -29.77
C HIS A 25 20.72 17.05 -30.15
N SER A 26 19.56 16.84 -30.80
CA SER A 26 18.67 17.95 -31.19
C SER A 26 18.02 18.60 -29.98
N LEU A 27 17.62 17.83 -28.97
CA LEU A 27 17.03 18.35 -27.73
C LEU A 27 18.00 19.23 -26.95
N ASN A 28 19.24 18.78 -26.78
CA ASN A 28 20.25 19.58 -26.07
C ASN A 28 20.55 20.87 -26.84
N LYS A 29 20.64 20.81 -28.17
CA LYS A 29 20.83 22.01 -29.00
C LYS A 29 19.66 22.99 -28.85
N ARG A 30 18.42 22.49 -28.87
CA ARG A 30 17.20 23.29 -28.70
C ARG A 30 17.14 23.91 -27.30
N LEU A 31 17.40 23.13 -26.25
CA LEU A 31 17.46 23.60 -24.87
C LEU A 31 18.44 24.77 -24.73
N GLN A 32 19.65 24.65 -25.29
CA GLN A 32 20.64 25.74 -25.24
C GLN A 32 20.17 26.99 -26.00
N ALA A 33 19.59 26.82 -27.19
CA ALA A 33 19.05 27.94 -27.97
C ALA A 33 17.91 28.65 -27.23
N ASN A 34 16.98 27.88 -26.65
CA ASN A 34 15.86 28.39 -25.88
C ASN A 34 16.34 29.12 -24.62
N LEU A 35 17.27 28.55 -23.85
CA LEU A 35 17.84 29.20 -22.67
C LEU A 35 18.52 30.54 -23.01
N LEU A 36 19.23 30.63 -24.14
CA LEU A 36 19.81 31.88 -24.61
C LEU A 36 18.73 32.91 -24.98
N ALA A 37 17.67 32.50 -25.67
CA ALA A 37 16.56 33.37 -26.00
C ALA A 37 15.83 33.87 -24.75
N PHE A 38 15.62 33.02 -23.74
CA PHE A 38 15.09 33.43 -22.44
C PHE A 38 16.04 34.40 -21.71
N ALA A 39 17.35 34.20 -21.79
CA ALA A 39 18.32 35.12 -21.19
C ALA A 39 18.25 36.53 -21.82
N GLU A 40 17.92 36.62 -23.10
CA GLU A 40 17.74 37.89 -23.83
C GLU A 40 16.37 38.53 -23.57
N HIS A 41 15.29 37.76 -23.73
CA HIS A 41 13.93 38.31 -23.75
C HIS A 41 13.23 38.28 -22.39
N ILE A 42 13.48 37.29 -21.53
CA ILE A 42 12.82 37.14 -20.22
C ILE A 42 13.85 36.67 -19.16
N PRO A 43 14.77 37.55 -18.73
CA PRO A 43 15.92 37.15 -17.90
C PRO A 43 15.56 36.54 -16.55
N SER A 44 14.38 36.88 -16.00
CA SER A 44 13.88 36.35 -14.72
C SER A 44 13.67 34.83 -14.78
N LEU A 45 12.97 34.33 -15.80
CA LEU A 45 12.74 32.89 -16.00
C LEU A 45 14.02 32.16 -16.35
N PHE A 46 14.93 32.78 -17.11
CA PHE A 46 16.25 32.18 -17.35
C PHE A 46 17.00 31.94 -16.04
N GLN A 47 17.04 32.91 -15.12
CA GLN A 47 17.72 32.73 -13.83
C GLN A 47 17.10 31.61 -12.99
N GLN A 48 15.78 31.47 -13.05
CA GLN A 48 15.04 30.43 -12.35
C GLN A 48 15.30 29.04 -12.94
N PHE A 49 15.29 28.89 -14.26
CA PHE A 49 15.27 27.57 -14.93
C PHE A 49 16.61 27.09 -15.50
N ARG A 50 17.64 27.94 -15.60
CA ARG A 50 18.97 27.54 -16.14
C ARG A 50 19.66 26.36 -15.43
N ALA A 51 19.28 26.10 -14.18
CA ALA A 51 19.83 25.02 -13.35
C ALA A 51 18.72 24.19 -12.69
N HIS A 52 17.49 24.26 -13.20
CA HIS A 52 16.36 23.50 -12.69
C HIS A 52 16.56 22.01 -12.96
N MET A 53 16.27 21.18 -11.97
CA MET A 53 16.34 19.73 -12.06
C MET A 53 14.93 19.17 -11.87
N PRO A 54 14.34 18.51 -12.89
CA PRO A 54 13.01 17.96 -12.76
C PRO A 54 12.95 16.91 -11.65
N THR A 55 11.87 16.94 -10.86
CA THR A 55 11.64 16.01 -9.74
C THR A 55 10.38 15.17 -9.94
N ARG A 56 9.44 15.67 -10.73
CA ARG A 56 8.12 15.11 -10.99
C ARG A 56 7.89 14.80 -12.46
N VAL A 57 8.16 15.71 -13.41
CA VAL A 57 7.90 15.46 -14.84
C VAL A 57 9.20 15.28 -15.61
N GLY A 58 9.27 14.25 -16.46
CA GLY A 58 10.43 13.97 -17.31
C GLY A 58 10.04 13.74 -18.77
N HIS A 59 11.06 13.49 -19.60
CA HIS A 59 10.91 13.18 -21.01
C HIS A 59 11.23 11.72 -21.30
N PHE A 60 10.58 11.19 -22.34
CA PHE A 60 11.02 9.98 -23.02
C PHE A 60 10.73 10.09 -24.52
N CYS A 61 11.41 9.26 -25.31
CA CYS A 61 11.15 9.16 -26.73
C CYS A 61 10.14 8.04 -27.00
N THR A 62 9.06 8.32 -27.73
CA THR A 62 8.14 7.28 -28.17
C THR A 62 8.76 6.43 -29.28
N SER A 63 8.15 5.28 -29.56
CA SER A 63 8.52 4.38 -30.67
C SER A 63 8.37 5.04 -32.05
N ALA A 64 7.62 6.14 -32.13
CA ALA A 64 7.51 6.99 -33.33
C ALA A 64 8.65 8.02 -33.46
N GLY A 65 9.61 8.05 -32.53
CA GLY A 65 10.70 9.02 -32.55
C GLY A 65 10.30 10.43 -32.12
N GLN A 66 9.21 10.57 -31.35
CA GLN A 66 8.70 11.85 -30.86
C GLN A 66 8.95 11.98 -29.35
N ILE A 67 9.06 13.22 -28.86
CA ILE A 67 9.20 13.47 -27.42
C ILE A 67 7.84 13.58 -26.76
N ASN A 68 7.68 12.80 -25.69
CA ASN A 68 6.51 12.84 -24.83
C ASN A 68 6.93 13.12 -23.38
N LEU A 69 5.98 13.55 -22.56
CA LEU A 69 6.16 13.86 -21.15
C LEU A 69 5.60 12.73 -20.30
N VAL A 70 6.23 12.49 -19.15
CA VAL A 70 5.77 11.50 -18.17
C VAL A 70 5.92 12.04 -16.75
N ASP A 71 4.89 11.84 -15.93
CA ASP A 71 5.00 12.03 -14.49
C ASP A 71 5.83 10.86 -13.93
N LEU A 72 7.02 11.14 -13.43
CA LEU A 72 8.00 10.18 -12.91
C LEU A 72 7.51 9.47 -11.63
N THR A 73 6.54 10.05 -10.91
CA THR A 73 5.99 9.47 -9.69
C THR A 73 4.93 8.41 -10.02
N THR A 74 4.10 8.69 -11.02
CA THR A 74 2.94 7.85 -11.38
C THR A 74 3.16 7.02 -12.65
N GLY A 75 4.10 7.44 -13.48
CA GLY A 75 4.41 6.95 -14.83
C GLY A 75 3.32 7.20 -15.87
N ILE A 76 2.40 8.12 -15.57
CA ILE A 76 1.35 8.55 -16.51
C ILE A 76 1.98 9.45 -17.57
N THR A 77 1.74 9.14 -18.84
CA THR A 77 2.21 9.94 -19.97
C THR A 77 1.22 11.06 -20.30
N PHE A 78 1.70 12.20 -20.78
CA PHE A 78 0.80 13.31 -21.17
C PHE A 78 0.05 12.99 -22.45
N TYR A 79 0.75 12.59 -23.50
CA TYR A 79 0.17 12.28 -24.81
C TYR A 79 0.28 10.78 -25.14
N GLY A 80 -0.24 10.37 -26.30
CA GLY A 80 0.01 9.05 -26.87
C GLY A 80 1.33 8.93 -27.64
N ILE A 81 1.44 7.86 -28.45
CA ILE A 81 2.65 7.55 -29.24
C ILE A 81 3.00 8.69 -30.22
N GLN A 82 1.98 9.39 -30.74
CA GLN A 82 2.11 10.49 -31.70
C GLN A 82 2.02 11.86 -31.00
N ALA A 83 2.75 12.01 -29.89
CA ALA A 83 2.67 13.16 -28.98
C ALA A 83 2.72 14.53 -29.67
N GLU A 84 3.63 14.76 -30.61
CA GLU A 84 3.72 16.05 -31.29
C GLU A 84 2.54 16.29 -32.25
N ALA A 85 2.07 15.24 -32.94
CA ALA A 85 0.93 15.36 -33.83
C ALA A 85 -0.36 15.62 -33.02
N GLU A 86 -0.55 14.92 -31.91
CA GLU A 86 -1.69 15.13 -31.00
C GLU A 86 -1.75 16.57 -30.50
N ALA A 87 -0.60 17.16 -30.13
CA ALA A 87 -0.53 18.56 -29.70
C ALA A 87 -0.79 19.57 -30.84
N ARG A 88 -0.29 19.30 -32.05
CA ARG A 88 -0.56 20.14 -33.24
C ARG A 88 -2.03 20.09 -33.65
N ASP A 89 -2.60 18.90 -33.68
CA ASP A 89 -4.01 18.69 -34.04
C ASP A 89 -4.95 19.33 -33.01
N ASP A 90 -4.55 19.36 -31.74
CA ASP A 90 -5.28 20.07 -30.69
C ASP A 90 -5.29 21.58 -30.90
N ALA A 91 -4.14 22.18 -31.20
CA ALA A 91 -4.04 23.58 -31.56
C ALA A 91 -4.86 23.94 -32.82
N ALA A 92 -4.89 23.04 -33.81
CA ALA A 92 -5.70 23.22 -35.01
C ALA A 92 -7.21 23.18 -34.69
N ARG A 93 -7.66 22.21 -33.88
CA ARG A 93 -9.06 22.15 -33.41
C ARG A 93 -9.45 23.38 -32.60
N PHE A 94 -8.56 23.86 -31.73
CA PHE A 94 -8.74 25.13 -31.03
C PHE A 94 -8.94 26.27 -32.03
N ALA A 95 -8.07 26.40 -33.03
CA ALA A 95 -8.14 27.47 -34.01
C ALA A 95 -9.44 27.43 -34.84
N GLU A 96 -10.00 26.25 -35.13
CA GLU A 96 -11.27 26.13 -35.84
C GLU A 96 -12.48 26.56 -35.00
N GLN A 97 -12.42 26.34 -33.69
CA GLN A 97 -13.56 26.50 -32.77
C GLN A 97 -13.17 27.18 -31.46
N ALA A 98 -12.42 28.27 -31.56
CA ALA A 98 -11.89 29.00 -30.41
C ALA A 98 -13.00 29.68 -29.60
N ILE A 99 -12.79 29.75 -28.28
CA ILE A 99 -13.71 30.36 -27.35
C ILE A 99 -13.27 31.80 -27.10
N ARG A 100 -14.04 32.78 -27.57
CA ARG A 100 -13.86 34.19 -27.24
C ARG A 100 -14.71 34.56 -26.04
N PHE A 101 -14.09 35.16 -25.05
CA PHE A 101 -14.70 35.59 -23.79
C PHE A 101 -14.63 37.11 -23.65
N GLU A 102 -15.79 37.74 -23.43
CA GLU A 102 -15.93 39.17 -23.15
C GLU A 102 -15.82 39.41 -21.64
N ILE A 103 -14.77 40.10 -21.18
CA ILE A 103 -14.44 40.19 -19.75
C ILE A 103 -15.52 40.95 -18.97
N ALA A 104 -16.05 42.04 -19.52
CA ALA A 104 -17.00 42.90 -18.83
C ALA A 104 -18.39 42.25 -18.65
N THR A 105 -18.86 41.53 -19.68
CA THR A 105 -20.22 40.97 -19.71
C THR A 105 -20.25 39.50 -19.31
N GLY A 106 -19.13 38.78 -19.40
CA GLY A 106 -19.08 37.33 -19.26
C GLY A 106 -19.57 36.57 -20.50
N GLN A 107 -19.81 37.27 -21.61
CA GLN A 107 -20.35 36.64 -22.81
C GLN A 107 -19.29 35.75 -23.47
N VAL A 108 -19.69 34.52 -23.80
CA VAL A 108 -18.85 33.55 -24.50
C VAL A 108 -19.36 33.37 -25.93
N VAL A 109 -18.47 33.41 -26.91
CA VAL A 109 -18.76 33.17 -28.32
C VAL A 109 -17.75 32.18 -28.88
N GLN A 110 -18.24 31.11 -29.50
CA GLN A 110 -17.39 30.15 -30.20
C GLN A 110 -17.29 30.51 -31.68
N GLN A 111 -16.07 30.62 -32.19
CA GLN A 111 -15.79 30.98 -33.58
C GLN A 111 -14.35 30.63 -33.95
N ALA A 112 -14.04 30.57 -35.25
CA ALA A 112 -12.67 30.39 -35.71
C ALA A 112 -11.75 31.53 -35.23
N LEU A 113 -10.52 31.17 -34.88
CA LEU A 113 -9.48 32.08 -34.44
C LEU A 113 -9.01 32.94 -35.63
N PRO A 114 -9.05 34.28 -35.54
CA PRO A 114 -8.63 35.15 -36.64
C PRO A 114 -7.11 35.13 -36.85
N GLU A 115 -6.63 35.54 -38.02
CA GLU A 115 -5.19 35.69 -38.29
C GLU A 115 -4.52 36.69 -37.33
N GLN A 116 -5.22 37.76 -36.96
CA GLN A 116 -4.81 38.73 -35.94
C GLN A 116 -5.71 38.63 -34.72
N CYS A 117 -5.12 38.24 -33.60
CA CYS A 117 -5.77 38.04 -32.32
C CYS A 117 -5.32 39.10 -31.32
N GLY A 118 -6.24 39.55 -30.45
CA GLY A 118 -5.90 40.35 -29.29
C GLY A 118 -5.13 39.51 -28.26
N ALA A 119 -5.82 39.02 -27.24
CA ALA A 119 -5.19 38.28 -26.16
C ALA A 119 -5.58 36.80 -26.12
N LEU A 120 -4.57 35.92 -26.05
CA LEU A 120 -4.72 34.48 -25.83
C LEU A 120 -4.41 34.14 -24.37
N MET A 121 -5.31 33.41 -23.71
CA MET A 121 -5.07 32.77 -22.41
C MET A 121 -4.93 31.26 -22.61
N LEU A 122 -3.71 30.76 -22.47
CA LEU A 122 -3.37 29.35 -22.55
C LEU A 122 -3.26 28.75 -21.14
N CYS A 123 -4.14 27.82 -20.82
CA CYS A 123 -4.15 27.06 -19.58
C CYS A 123 -3.53 25.68 -19.81
N GLY A 124 -2.38 25.46 -19.17
CA GLY A 124 -1.58 24.25 -19.30
C GLY A 124 -0.72 24.27 -20.56
N LEU A 125 0.60 24.16 -20.39
CA LEU A 125 1.56 24.27 -21.50
C LEU A 125 1.83 22.92 -22.17
N GLY A 126 1.86 21.84 -21.39
CA GLY A 126 2.27 20.52 -21.86
C GLY A 126 3.65 20.54 -22.50
N SER A 127 3.82 19.93 -23.67
CA SER A 127 5.09 19.96 -24.43
C SER A 127 5.43 21.32 -25.04
N GLY A 128 4.49 22.28 -25.02
CA GLY A 128 4.63 23.59 -25.68
C GLY A 128 4.47 23.57 -27.20
N VAL A 129 4.34 22.41 -27.83
CA VAL A 129 4.17 22.27 -29.29
C VAL A 129 2.85 22.88 -29.79
N ALA A 130 1.79 22.81 -28.99
CA ALA A 130 0.52 23.44 -29.32
C ALA A 130 0.65 24.98 -29.43
N LEU A 131 1.34 25.60 -28.46
CA LEU A 131 1.62 27.04 -28.50
C LEU A 131 2.51 27.42 -29.69
N GLU A 132 3.54 26.61 -29.97
CA GLU A 132 4.40 26.79 -31.15
C GLU A 132 3.59 26.78 -32.45
N THR A 133 2.62 25.87 -32.56
CA THR A 133 1.73 25.76 -33.72
C THR A 133 0.86 27.00 -33.90
N LEU A 134 0.30 27.53 -32.80
CA LEU A 134 -0.50 28.77 -32.85
C LEU A 134 0.34 29.98 -33.25
N PHE A 135 1.57 30.11 -32.75
CA PHE A 135 2.49 31.18 -33.15
C PHE A 135 2.85 31.11 -34.64
N GLN A 136 2.95 29.92 -35.22
CA GLN A 136 3.25 29.74 -36.65
C GLN A 136 2.08 30.18 -37.55
N GLN A 137 0.85 30.15 -37.06
CA GLN A 137 -0.36 30.34 -37.85
C GLN A 137 -1.08 31.68 -37.57
N HIS A 138 -0.91 32.26 -36.39
CA HIS A 138 -1.63 33.45 -35.94
C HIS A 138 -0.69 34.48 -35.30
N GLN A 139 -1.11 35.75 -35.33
CA GLN A 139 -0.44 36.86 -34.65
C GLN A 139 -1.24 37.27 -33.41
N PHE A 140 -0.56 37.44 -32.27
CA PHE A 140 -1.20 37.81 -31.01
C PHE A 140 -0.67 39.17 -30.51
N GLU A 141 -1.54 40.02 -29.98
CA GLU A 141 -1.12 41.21 -29.25
C GLU A 141 -0.61 40.84 -27.84
N GLN A 142 -1.32 39.94 -27.14
CA GLN A 142 -0.91 39.41 -25.85
C GLN A 142 -1.07 37.89 -25.78
N VAL A 143 -0.15 37.21 -25.10
CA VAL A 143 -0.28 35.79 -24.77
C VAL A 143 0.02 35.58 -23.29
N LEU A 144 -0.94 34.99 -22.58
CA LEU A 144 -0.84 34.61 -21.19
C LEU A 144 -0.76 33.09 -21.11
N VAL A 145 0.34 32.58 -20.57
CA VAL A 145 0.54 31.13 -20.35
C VAL A 145 0.48 30.87 -18.85
N TYR A 146 -0.39 29.95 -18.45
CA TYR A 146 -0.51 29.47 -17.09
C TYR A 146 -0.08 28.00 -17.02
N GLU A 147 1.08 27.72 -16.43
CA GLU A 147 1.59 26.37 -16.22
C GLU A 147 1.87 26.13 -14.72
N PRO A 148 0.96 25.43 -14.01
CA PRO A 148 1.10 25.19 -12.58
C PRO A 148 2.29 24.31 -12.19
N ASP A 149 2.82 23.49 -13.10
CA ASP A 149 3.96 22.61 -12.82
C ASP A 149 5.26 23.15 -13.44
N PRO A 150 6.23 23.62 -12.62
CA PRO A 150 7.54 24.06 -13.10
C PRO A 150 8.28 23.01 -13.94
N ASP A 151 8.08 21.72 -13.66
CA ASP A 151 8.76 20.65 -14.41
C ASP A 151 8.19 20.52 -15.83
N VAL A 152 6.89 20.80 -16.03
CA VAL A 152 6.27 20.83 -17.37
C VAL A 152 6.82 22.01 -18.17
N PHE A 153 6.96 23.20 -17.55
CA PHE A 153 7.61 24.33 -18.20
C PHE A 153 9.08 24.02 -18.55
N ALA A 154 9.84 23.48 -17.59
CA ALA A 154 11.23 23.09 -17.82
C ALA A 154 11.34 22.07 -18.97
N ALA A 155 10.37 21.15 -19.04
CA ALA A 155 10.31 20.17 -20.11
C ALA A 155 10.09 20.82 -21.49
N SER A 156 9.19 21.81 -21.57
CA SER A 156 8.92 22.57 -22.80
C SER A 156 10.17 23.20 -23.42
N LEU A 157 11.18 23.56 -22.61
CA LEU A 157 12.43 24.15 -23.09
C LEU A 157 13.23 23.22 -24.00
N SER A 158 12.96 21.91 -23.98
CA SER A 158 13.59 20.94 -24.87
C SER A 158 12.64 20.39 -25.94
N SER A 159 11.32 20.45 -25.74
CA SER A 159 10.34 19.89 -26.68
C SER A 159 9.86 20.85 -27.77
N CYS A 160 9.80 22.18 -27.53
CA CYS A 160 9.35 23.17 -28.54
C CYS A 160 10.35 24.30 -28.79
N ASP A 161 10.22 25.01 -29.92
CA ASP A 161 11.14 26.09 -30.34
C ASP A 161 10.79 27.46 -29.74
N TRP A 162 11.06 27.62 -28.44
CA TRP A 162 10.91 28.90 -27.74
C TRP A 162 11.76 30.02 -28.33
N ALA A 163 12.95 29.73 -28.85
CA ALA A 163 13.82 30.74 -29.46
C ALA A 163 13.13 31.42 -30.64
N SER A 164 12.51 30.64 -31.54
CA SER A 164 11.72 31.18 -32.64
C SER A 164 10.48 31.93 -32.15
N MET A 165 9.74 31.39 -31.18
CA MET A 165 8.54 32.05 -30.64
C MET A 165 8.85 33.41 -29.99
N LEU A 166 9.90 33.48 -29.16
CA LEU A 166 10.32 34.72 -28.49
C LEU A 166 10.81 35.76 -29.50
N GLN A 167 11.57 35.33 -30.51
CA GLN A 167 12.00 36.22 -31.58
C GLN A 167 10.82 36.76 -32.39
N GLN A 168 9.85 35.91 -32.74
CA GLN A 168 8.64 36.31 -33.43
C GLN A 168 7.81 37.28 -32.60
N ALA A 169 7.61 36.99 -31.31
CA ALA A 169 6.90 37.87 -30.39
C ALA A 169 7.55 39.25 -30.31
N ALA A 170 8.89 39.31 -30.22
CA ALA A 170 9.64 40.57 -30.22
C ALA A 170 9.48 41.35 -31.55
N GLN A 171 9.45 40.66 -32.69
CA GLN A 171 9.25 41.28 -34.01
C GLN A 171 7.83 41.82 -34.20
N GLN A 172 6.83 41.12 -33.67
CA GLN A 172 5.41 41.46 -33.79
C GLN A 172 4.94 42.43 -32.69
N GLY A 173 5.75 42.66 -31.67
CA GLY A 173 5.36 43.47 -30.50
C GLY A 173 4.39 42.75 -29.56
N THR A 174 4.32 41.42 -29.64
CA THR A 174 3.48 40.58 -28.77
C THR A 174 3.99 40.65 -27.33
N GLN A 175 3.09 40.90 -26.38
CA GLN A 175 3.40 40.87 -24.96
C GLN A 175 3.18 39.46 -24.39
N LEU A 176 4.24 38.85 -23.87
CA LEU A 176 4.21 37.50 -23.29
C LEU A 176 4.16 37.57 -21.75
N PHE A 177 3.17 36.92 -21.17
CA PHE A 177 3.01 36.75 -19.72
C PHE A 177 3.10 35.27 -19.39
N LEU A 178 4.18 34.84 -18.76
CA LEU A 178 4.44 33.43 -18.44
C LEU A 178 4.32 33.21 -16.94
N GLN A 179 3.16 32.73 -16.50
CA GLN A 179 2.86 32.42 -15.10
C GLN A 179 3.18 30.95 -14.83
N ILE A 180 4.26 30.69 -14.11
CA ILE A 180 4.81 29.34 -13.88
C ILE A 180 4.80 29.02 -12.38
N GLY A 181 4.37 27.80 -12.03
CA GLY A 181 4.28 27.36 -10.63
C GLY A 181 3.13 28.03 -9.89
N ASP A 182 3.38 28.48 -8.66
CA ASP A 182 2.37 29.16 -7.82
C ASP A 182 1.75 30.40 -8.49
N ALA A 183 2.51 31.09 -9.35
CA ALA A 183 2.02 32.23 -10.11
C ALA A 183 0.91 31.84 -11.10
N ALA A 184 0.89 30.59 -11.57
CA ALA A 184 -0.18 30.10 -12.43
C ALA A 184 -1.53 29.96 -11.70
N LEU A 185 -1.53 30.03 -10.36
CA LEU A 185 -2.71 29.85 -9.52
C LEU A 185 -3.36 31.19 -9.12
N THR A 186 -2.98 32.30 -9.76
CA THR A 186 -3.55 33.64 -9.53
C THR A 186 -4.17 34.32 -10.77
N PRO A 187 -4.85 33.60 -11.70
CA PRO A 187 -5.35 34.19 -12.94
C PRO A 187 -6.41 35.29 -12.72
N ALA A 188 -7.10 35.29 -11.58
CA ALA A 188 -8.04 36.34 -11.24
C ALA A 188 -7.35 37.69 -10.98
N ASP A 189 -6.22 37.68 -10.28
CA ASP A 189 -5.45 38.89 -10.01
C ASP A 189 -4.83 39.43 -11.29
N ASP A 190 -4.27 38.53 -12.11
CA ASP A 190 -3.72 38.86 -13.42
C ASP A 190 -4.78 39.48 -14.34
N LEU A 191 -6.01 38.93 -14.36
CA LEU A 191 -7.11 39.48 -15.14
C LEU A 191 -7.45 40.92 -14.72
N VAL A 192 -7.44 41.21 -13.43
CA VAL A 192 -7.71 42.56 -12.89
C VAL A 192 -6.57 43.52 -13.24
N GLU A 193 -5.32 43.09 -13.09
CA GLU A 193 -4.15 43.91 -13.42
C GLU A 193 -4.13 44.25 -14.92
N LEU A 194 -4.25 43.23 -15.77
CA LEU A 194 -4.13 43.38 -17.22
C LEU A 194 -5.29 44.18 -17.83
N THR A 195 -6.51 44.02 -17.34
CA THR A 195 -7.65 44.87 -17.76
C THR A 195 -7.44 46.33 -17.39
N SER A 196 -6.87 46.61 -16.21
CA SER A 196 -6.61 47.97 -15.75
C SER A 196 -5.47 48.68 -16.50
N HIS A 197 -4.42 47.96 -16.88
CA HIS A 197 -3.21 48.52 -17.48
C HIS A 197 -3.19 48.43 -19.01
N LEU A 198 -3.71 47.35 -19.59
CA LEU A 198 -3.66 47.08 -21.04
C LEU A 198 -5.00 47.29 -21.74
N LYS A 199 -6.07 47.63 -21.00
CA LYS A 199 -7.44 47.79 -21.53
C LYS A 199 -7.92 46.54 -22.27
N LEU A 200 -7.59 45.37 -21.73
CA LEU A 200 -8.10 44.10 -22.20
C LEU A 200 -9.63 44.06 -22.09
N GLU A 201 -10.31 43.87 -23.22
CA GLU A 201 -11.77 43.71 -23.28
C GLU A 201 -12.18 42.25 -23.52
N GLN A 202 -11.34 41.50 -24.26
CA GLN A 202 -11.62 40.16 -24.76
C GLN A 202 -10.43 39.20 -24.55
N LEU A 203 -10.73 37.93 -24.31
CA LEU A 203 -9.76 36.84 -24.23
C LEU A 203 -10.17 35.69 -25.13
N TRP A 204 -9.18 35.05 -25.76
CA TRP A 204 -9.32 33.74 -26.36
C TRP A 204 -8.89 32.69 -25.35
N LEU A 205 -9.80 31.81 -24.94
CA LEU A 205 -9.56 30.82 -23.91
C LEU A 205 -9.12 29.50 -24.55
N TYR A 206 -7.85 29.14 -24.38
CA TYR A 206 -7.32 27.86 -24.82
C TYR A 206 -6.92 27.02 -23.62
N ARG A 207 -7.49 25.82 -23.54
CA ARG A 207 -7.04 24.80 -22.61
C ARG A 207 -6.37 23.69 -23.40
N HIS A 208 -5.08 23.51 -23.16
CA HIS A 208 -4.34 22.43 -23.80
C HIS A 208 -4.17 21.23 -22.86
N THR A 209 -3.88 21.46 -21.57
CA THR A 209 -3.81 20.37 -20.57
C THR A 209 -4.75 20.62 -19.40
N HIS A 210 -5.21 19.54 -18.78
CA HIS A 210 -6.15 19.58 -17.67
C HIS A 210 -5.42 19.75 -16.32
N HIS A 211 -5.86 20.77 -15.58
CA HIS A 211 -5.45 21.00 -14.19
C HIS A 211 -6.68 21.41 -13.39
N SER A 212 -6.90 20.83 -12.21
CA SER A 212 -8.16 21.01 -11.45
C SER A 212 -8.50 22.47 -11.22
N PHE A 213 -7.54 23.27 -10.75
CA PHE A 213 -7.73 24.71 -10.50
C PHE A 213 -7.95 25.53 -11.79
N LEU A 214 -7.18 25.27 -12.85
CA LEU A 214 -7.29 26.06 -14.07
C LEU A 214 -8.59 25.73 -14.81
N ASP A 215 -9.00 24.47 -14.79
CA ASP A 215 -10.29 24.05 -15.32
C ASP A 215 -11.45 24.65 -14.53
N ALA A 216 -11.34 24.72 -13.20
CA ALA A 216 -12.33 25.38 -12.36
C ALA A 216 -12.44 26.88 -12.66
N TRP A 217 -11.31 27.54 -12.92
CA TRP A 217 -11.27 28.93 -13.36
C TRP A 217 -11.94 29.11 -14.73
N LEU A 218 -11.59 28.29 -15.72
CA LEU A 218 -12.19 28.33 -17.04
C LEU A 218 -13.70 28.03 -17.02
N ALA A 219 -14.14 27.08 -16.19
CA ALA A 219 -15.55 26.77 -15.98
C ALA A 219 -16.29 27.96 -15.36
N TYR A 220 -15.69 28.62 -14.36
CA TYR A 220 -16.26 29.83 -13.77
C TYR A 220 -16.40 30.96 -14.81
N LEU A 221 -15.37 31.24 -15.62
CA LEU A 221 -15.43 32.27 -16.68
C LEU A 221 -16.57 32.01 -17.67
N GLN A 222 -16.85 30.74 -17.97
CA GLN A 222 -17.88 30.35 -18.93
C GLN A 222 -19.27 30.14 -18.30
N SER A 223 -19.42 30.37 -16.98
CA SER A 223 -20.66 30.15 -16.26
C SER A 223 -21.57 31.38 -16.24
N ASP A 224 -22.88 31.17 -16.14
CA ASP A 224 -23.87 32.23 -15.93
C ASP A 224 -23.67 33.01 -14.61
N SER A 225 -22.87 32.46 -13.69
CA SER A 225 -22.54 33.06 -12.40
C SER A 225 -21.44 34.11 -12.49
N TYR A 226 -20.65 34.13 -13.57
CA TYR A 226 -19.51 35.03 -13.72
C TYR A 226 -19.93 36.50 -13.62
N ARG A 227 -19.25 37.26 -12.76
CA ARG A 227 -19.36 38.73 -12.71
C ARG A 227 -17.97 39.32 -12.53
N PHE A 228 -17.54 40.21 -13.43
CA PHE A 228 -16.22 40.85 -13.32
C PHE A 228 -16.04 41.64 -12.01
N GLU A 229 -17.11 42.27 -11.51
CA GLU A 229 -17.11 42.95 -10.20
C GLU A 229 -16.80 41.99 -9.04
N GLN A 230 -17.22 40.73 -9.13
CA GLN A 230 -16.90 39.71 -8.11
C GLN A 230 -15.44 39.28 -8.20
N VAL A 231 -14.86 39.19 -9.40
CA VAL A 231 -13.44 38.90 -9.61
C VAL A 231 -12.57 39.98 -8.95
N THR A 232 -12.86 41.26 -9.23
CA THR A 232 -12.12 42.39 -8.63
C THR A 232 -12.18 42.43 -7.10
N LYS A 233 -13.27 41.92 -6.50
CA LYS A 233 -13.46 41.83 -5.05
C LYS A 233 -13.01 40.50 -4.45
N ARG A 234 -12.49 39.57 -5.27
CA ARG A 234 -12.19 38.18 -4.88
C ARG A 234 -13.36 37.47 -4.19
N ASN A 235 -14.58 37.73 -4.65
CA ASN A 235 -15.82 37.20 -4.09
C ASN A 235 -16.55 36.32 -5.11
N TYR A 236 -15.86 35.29 -5.59
CA TYR A 236 -16.39 34.28 -6.51
C TYR A 236 -16.16 32.89 -5.92
N LYS A 237 -16.93 31.90 -6.40
CA LYS A 237 -16.80 30.51 -5.98
C LYS A 237 -16.43 29.66 -7.19
N LEU A 238 -15.31 28.96 -7.08
CA LEU A 238 -14.88 27.98 -8.08
C LEU A 238 -15.49 26.60 -7.76
N PRO A 239 -15.81 25.79 -8.78
CA PRO A 239 -16.09 24.38 -8.55
C PRO A 239 -14.84 23.66 -8.02
N ASP A 240 -15.03 22.58 -7.26
CA ASP A 240 -13.93 21.78 -6.73
C ASP A 240 -13.74 20.54 -7.61
N PHE A 241 -12.62 20.47 -8.31
CA PHE A 241 -12.29 19.36 -9.21
C PHE A 241 -11.12 18.50 -8.69
N ASN A 242 -10.84 18.54 -7.39
CA ASN A 242 -9.75 17.74 -6.80
C ASN A 242 -10.17 16.30 -6.46
N GLY A 243 -11.47 16.01 -6.42
CA GLY A 243 -12.01 14.68 -6.15
C GLY A 243 -11.77 13.68 -7.29
N ILE A 244 -11.80 12.38 -6.96
CA ILE A 244 -11.58 11.29 -7.92
C ILE A 244 -12.72 11.18 -8.95
N GLU A 245 -13.92 11.61 -8.56
CA GLU A 245 -15.10 11.76 -9.41
C GLU A 245 -14.90 12.80 -10.53
N HIS A 246 -13.89 13.66 -10.42
CA HIS A 246 -13.51 14.67 -11.42
C HIS A 246 -12.21 14.31 -12.17
N ALA A 247 -11.64 13.11 -11.95
CA ALA A 247 -10.36 12.72 -12.52
C ALA A 247 -10.36 12.75 -14.06
N LEU A 248 -9.33 13.35 -14.64
CA LEU A 248 -9.12 13.40 -16.09
C LEU A 248 -7.64 13.11 -16.40
N PRO A 249 -7.33 12.56 -17.59
CA PRO A 249 -5.96 12.51 -18.07
C PRO A 249 -5.35 13.91 -18.17
N HIS A 250 -4.01 14.00 -18.16
CA HIS A 250 -3.30 15.29 -18.31
C HIS A 250 -3.68 16.01 -19.60
N PHE A 251 -3.89 15.28 -20.69
CA PHE A 251 -4.31 15.80 -21.98
C PHE A 251 -5.57 15.08 -22.44
N SER A 252 -6.53 15.85 -22.96
CA SER A 252 -7.63 15.32 -23.75
C SER A 252 -7.91 16.29 -24.91
N PRO A 253 -8.25 15.79 -26.11
CA PRO A 253 -8.42 16.65 -27.27
C PRO A 253 -9.60 17.60 -27.09
N GLN A 254 -9.46 18.83 -27.59
CA GLN A 254 -10.53 19.81 -27.53
C GLN A 254 -11.79 19.35 -28.29
N LEU A 255 -12.95 19.54 -27.66
CA LEU A 255 -14.25 19.13 -28.17
C LEU A 255 -14.74 20.04 -29.31
N GLN A 256 -15.34 19.42 -30.32
CA GLN A 256 -16.37 20.09 -31.10
C GLN A 256 -17.67 20.09 -30.28
N VAL A 257 -18.53 21.12 -30.45
CA VAL A 257 -19.80 21.25 -29.70
C VAL A 257 -20.51 19.90 -29.63
N PRO A 258 -20.81 19.37 -28.42
CA PRO A 258 -21.56 18.12 -28.31
C PRO A 258 -22.89 18.28 -29.03
N ASP A 259 -23.12 17.45 -30.05
CA ASP A 259 -24.41 17.46 -30.74
C ASP A 259 -25.46 16.80 -29.83
N GLU A 260 -26.33 17.57 -29.19
CA GLU A 260 -27.29 17.02 -28.24
C GLU A 260 -28.36 16.09 -28.89
N SER A 261 -28.29 15.83 -30.21
CA SER A 261 -29.22 14.98 -30.95
C SER A 261 -28.90 13.48 -30.97
N HIS A 262 -27.81 13.02 -30.32
CA HIS A 262 -27.37 11.61 -30.34
C HIS A 262 -28.36 10.61 -29.73
N GLU A 263 -29.28 11.05 -28.87
CA GLU A 263 -30.21 10.17 -28.13
C GLU A 263 -31.24 9.43 -29.02
N GLN A 264 -31.18 9.62 -30.34
CA GLN A 264 -32.00 8.90 -31.32
C GLN A 264 -31.17 8.06 -32.30
N SER A 265 -29.84 8.01 -32.14
CA SER A 265 -29.00 7.20 -33.00
C SER A 265 -29.26 5.70 -32.78
N PRO A 266 -29.05 4.85 -33.80
CA PRO A 266 -29.13 3.40 -33.62
C PRO A 266 -28.19 2.87 -32.54
N ALA A 267 -26.99 3.46 -32.39
CA ALA A 267 -26.02 3.08 -31.38
C ALA A 267 -26.53 3.38 -29.96
N TRP A 268 -27.12 4.56 -29.75
CA TRP A 268 -27.72 4.93 -28.48
C TRP A 268 -28.89 4.02 -28.11
N LEU A 269 -29.79 3.73 -29.05
CA LEU A 269 -30.92 2.82 -28.80
C LEU A 269 -30.46 1.42 -28.40
N ALA A 270 -29.40 0.90 -29.02
CA ALA A 270 -28.79 -0.38 -28.65
C ALA A 270 -28.17 -0.32 -27.25
N ALA A 271 -27.41 0.74 -26.93
CA ALA A 271 -26.83 0.95 -25.62
C ALA A 271 -27.89 1.09 -24.52
N ARG A 272 -29.02 1.76 -24.82
CA ARG A 272 -30.15 1.87 -23.89
C ARG A 272 -30.84 0.55 -23.65
N GLN A 273 -30.96 -0.31 -24.67
CA GLN A 273 -31.47 -1.67 -24.50
C GLN A 273 -30.53 -2.49 -23.60
N LEU A 274 -29.22 -2.40 -23.82
CA LEU A 274 -28.21 -3.05 -23.00
C LEU A 274 -28.30 -2.62 -21.52
N TYR A 275 -28.44 -1.31 -21.28
CA TYR A 275 -28.67 -0.76 -19.95
C TYR A 275 -29.87 -1.40 -19.24
N LEU A 276 -31.01 -1.52 -19.93
CA LEU A 276 -32.22 -2.10 -19.34
C LEU A 276 -32.01 -3.57 -18.95
N GLN A 277 -31.34 -4.36 -19.78
CA GLN A 277 -31.02 -5.76 -19.49
C GLN A 277 -30.05 -5.87 -18.30
N ASN A 278 -29.05 -5.00 -18.24
CA ASN A 278 -28.10 -4.96 -17.12
C ASN A 278 -28.77 -4.55 -15.80
N MET A 279 -29.70 -3.60 -15.83
CA MET A 279 -30.45 -3.19 -14.64
C MET A 279 -31.35 -4.31 -14.13
N GLU A 280 -32.01 -5.06 -15.02
CA GLU A 280 -32.79 -6.24 -14.64
C GLU A 280 -31.89 -7.30 -13.96
N ALA A 281 -30.73 -7.57 -14.54
CA ALA A 281 -29.76 -8.50 -13.94
C ALA A 281 -29.22 -7.98 -12.58
N LEU A 282 -28.92 -6.68 -12.45
CA LEU A 282 -28.48 -6.11 -11.17
C LEU A 282 -29.53 -6.30 -10.08
N ALA A 283 -30.82 -6.16 -10.38
CA ALA A 283 -31.89 -6.39 -9.40
C ALA A 283 -31.91 -7.82 -8.85
N GLU A 284 -31.52 -8.81 -9.67
CA GLU A 284 -31.42 -10.22 -9.27
C GLU A 284 -30.13 -10.51 -8.51
N PHE A 285 -28.99 -10.12 -9.06
CA PHE A 285 -27.67 -10.54 -8.57
C PHE A 285 -27.08 -9.62 -7.49
N TYR A 286 -27.37 -8.32 -7.55
CA TYR A 286 -26.81 -7.28 -6.67
C TYR A 286 -27.89 -6.25 -6.28
N PRO A 287 -28.92 -6.64 -5.51
CA PRO A 287 -30.08 -5.80 -5.22
C PRO A 287 -29.73 -4.47 -4.54
N ASP A 288 -28.72 -4.46 -3.66
CA ASP A 288 -28.26 -3.24 -2.97
C ASP A 288 -27.64 -2.23 -3.95
N LEU A 289 -26.95 -2.71 -4.99
CA LEU A 289 -26.36 -1.86 -6.03
C LEU A 289 -27.44 -1.39 -7.02
N HIS A 290 -28.41 -2.24 -7.34
CA HIS A 290 -29.58 -1.84 -8.13
C HIS A 290 -30.37 -0.73 -7.44
N GLU A 291 -30.66 -0.85 -6.15
CA GLU A 291 -31.39 0.17 -5.39
C GLU A 291 -30.70 1.53 -5.44
N GLN A 292 -29.37 1.56 -5.40
CA GLN A 292 -28.59 2.79 -5.51
C GLN A 292 -28.60 3.39 -6.93
N LEU A 293 -28.70 2.57 -7.97
CA LEU A 293 -28.55 3.00 -9.36
C LEU A 293 -29.89 3.23 -10.10
N GLN A 294 -31.00 2.66 -9.65
CA GLN A 294 -32.28 2.71 -10.37
C GLN A 294 -32.80 4.13 -10.64
N ASP A 295 -32.57 5.05 -9.69
CA ASP A 295 -32.97 6.46 -9.75
C ASP A 295 -31.75 7.39 -9.85
N TYR A 296 -30.58 6.84 -10.18
CA TYR A 296 -29.33 7.59 -10.21
C TYR A 296 -29.20 8.41 -11.49
N GLU A 297 -28.97 9.72 -11.34
CA GLU A 297 -28.72 10.64 -12.45
C GLU A 297 -27.27 11.15 -12.39
N PRO A 298 -26.40 10.78 -13.35
CA PRO A 298 -25.02 11.25 -13.38
C PRO A 298 -24.92 12.78 -13.47
N THR A 299 -24.15 13.42 -12.58
CA THR A 299 -24.01 14.87 -12.52
C THR A 299 -22.74 15.37 -13.21
N ASN A 300 -21.66 14.60 -13.19
CA ASN A 300 -20.33 15.06 -13.61
C ASN A 300 -19.95 14.61 -15.03
N TRP A 301 -20.36 13.40 -15.42
CA TRP A 301 -19.98 12.72 -16.64
C TRP A 301 -21.20 12.30 -17.45
N GLY A 302 -21.06 12.37 -18.76
CA GLY A 302 -21.96 11.77 -19.73
C GLY A 302 -21.20 10.87 -20.70
N ILE A 303 -21.92 10.10 -21.50
CA ILE A 303 -21.35 9.43 -22.66
C ILE A 303 -21.59 10.23 -23.93
N GLN A 304 -20.61 10.19 -24.83
CA GLN A 304 -20.64 10.86 -26.13
C GLN A 304 -20.35 9.82 -27.21
N GLU A 305 -21.24 9.73 -28.21
CA GLU A 305 -21.05 8.85 -29.37
C GLU A 305 -19.88 9.36 -30.23
N ASN A 306 -19.02 8.44 -30.63
CA ASN A 306 -17.91 8.64 -31.55
C ASN A 306 -18.36 8.36 -32.99
N ALA A 307 -17.62 8.84 -33.98
CA ALA A 307 -17.94 8.66 -35.40
C ALA A 307 -18.02 7.18 -35.87
N ASP A 308 -17.50 6.23 -35.09
CA ASP A 308 -17.52 4.79 -35.35
C ASP A 308 -18.70 4.06 -34.67
N GLY A 309 -19.58 4.78 -33.97
CA GLY A 309 -20.72 4.22 -33.23
C GLY A 309 -20.38 3.73 -31.82
N GLY A 310 -19.13 3.93 -31.36
CA GLY A 310 -18.71 3.69 -29.98
C GLY A 310 -19.02 4.86 -29.04
N PHE A 311 -18.80 4.70 -27.73
CA PHE A 311 -18.98 5.77 -26.74
C PHE A 311 -17.70 6.13 -26.01
N ASN A 312 -17.49 7.43 -25.73
CA ASN A 312 -16.47 7.97 -24.85
C ASN A 312 -17.12 8.64 -23.62
N LEU A 313 -16.39 8.77 -22.51
CA LEU A 313 -16.84 9.50 -21.31
C LEU A 313 -16.40 10.96 -21.42
N LEU A 314 -17.37 11.86 -21.29
CA LEU A 314 -17.19 13.30 -21.36
C LEU A 314 -17.53 13.94 -20.01
N HIS A 315 -16.57 14.65 -19.42
CA HIS A 315 -16.83 15.46 -18.24
C HIS A 315 -17.65 16.70 -18.63
N LYS A 316 -18.82 16.89 -18.03
CA LYS A 316 -19.79 17.94 -18.39
C LYS A 316 -19.24 19.35 -18.16
N GLU A 317 -18.70 19.62 -16.97
CA GLU A 317 -18.14 20.95 -16.64
C GLU A 317 -16.70 21.15 -17.16
N ARG A 318 -15.82 20.16 -16.95
CA ARG A 318 -14.43 20.24 -17.41
C ARG A 318 -14.28 20.02 -18.91
N ARG A 319 -15.32 19.63 -19.66
CA ARG A 319 -15.30 19.53 -21.13
C ARG A 319 -14.08 18.76 -21.67
N GLY A 320 -13.77 17.62 -21.07
CA GLY A 320 -12.63 16.76 -21.43
C GLY A 320 -13.04 15.29 -21.50
N TYR A 321 -12.40 14.54 -22.39
CA TYR A 321 -12.65 13.10 -22.53
C TYR A 321 -11.80 12.29 -21.55
N TRP A 322 -12.36 11.19 -21.05
CA TRP A 322 -11.58 10.20 -20.29
C TRP A 322 -10.58 9.45 -21.19
N TYR A 323 -11.01 9.08 -22.40
CA TYR A 323 -10.13 8.45 -23.39
C TYR A 323 -9.68 9.52 -24.40
N PRO A 324 -8.37 9.89 -24.43
CA PRO A 324 -7.87 10.88 -25.38
C PRO A 324 -7.93 10.41 -26.84
N GLN A 325 -7.90 9.10 -27.05
CA GLN A 325 -8.06 8.43 -28.34
C GLN A 325 -9.34 7.58 -28.33
N GLN A 326 -9.61 6.86 -29.42
CA GLN A 326 -10.78 5.99 -29.51
C GLN A 326 -10.79 4.95 -28.37
N PRO A 327 -11.82 4.96 -27.49
CA PRO A 327 -11.86 4.12 -26.28
C PRO A 327 -11.62 2.63 -26.54
N GLN A 328 -12.24 2.05 -27.56
CA GLN A 328 -12.12 0.63 -27.89
C GLN A 328 -10.71 0.27 -28.33
N VAL A 329 -10.12 1.07 -29.22
CA VAL A 329 -8.76 0.84 -29.74
C VAL A 329 -7.74 0.93 -28.60
N SER A 330 -7.80 1.99 -27.80
CA SER A 330 -6.88 2.18 -26.67
C SER A 330 -7.05 1.10 -25.60
N SER A 331 -8.29 0.68 -25.32
CA SER A 331 -8.56 -0.38 -24.34
C SER A 331 -8.02 -1.74 -24.80
N GLN A 332 -8.13 -2.07 -26.09
CA GLN A 332 -7.60 -3.31 -26.66
C GLN A 332 -6.07 -3.32 -26.72
N GLN A 333 -5.44 -2.19 -27.09
CA GLN A 333 -3.98 -2.07 -27.07
C GLN A 333 -3.42 -2.23 -25.65
N ASN A 334 -4.00 -1.52 -24.68
CA ASN A 334 -3.59 -1.63 -23.28
C ASN A 334 -3.78 -3.06 -22.74
N LEU A 335 -4.88 -3.71 -23.10
CA LEU A 335 -5.15 -5.10 -22.71
C LEU A 335 -4.13 -6.08 -23.33
N ALA A 336 -3.77 -5.90 -24.61
CA ALA A 336 -2.77 -6.72 -25.28
C ALA A 336 -1.41 -6.62 -24.59
N ASP A 337 -0.96 -5.39 -24.29
CA ASP A 337 0.30 -5.16 -23.58
C ASP A 337 0.27 -5.75 -22.17
N TYR A 338 -0.85 -5.62 -21.47
CA TYR A 338 -1.04 -6.23 -20.16
C TYR A 338 -0.94 -7.76 -20.25
N LYS A 339 -1.64 -8.39 -21.21
CA LYS A 339 -1.64 -9.84 -21.38
C LYS A 339 -0.24 -10.41 -21.62
N GLU A 340 0.68 -9.68 -22.21
CA GLU A 340 2.07 -10.15 -22.41
C GLU A 340 2.95 -10.01 -21.16
N HIS A 341 2.63 -9.05 -20.28
CA HIS A 341 3.49 -8.67 -19.16
C HIS A 341 2.84 -8.86 -17.79
N ALA A 342 1.66 -9.49 -17.74
CA ALA A 342 0.92 -9.70 -16.51
C ALA A 342 1.70 -10.60 -15.56
N GLU A 343 1.84 -10.14 -14.32
CA GLU A 343 2.45 -10.90 -13.24
C GLU A 343 1.44 -11.02 -12.09
N ALA A 344 1.26 -12.25 -11.59
CA ALA A 344 0.54 -12.48 -10.36
C ALA A 344 1.35 -11.98 -9.15
N ASN A 345 0.64 -11.76 -8.04
CA ASN A 345 1.25 -11.36 -6.77
C ASN A 345 2.45 -12.23 -6.36
N ASP A 346 3.49 -11.65 -5.73
CA ASP A 346 4.64 -12.42 -5.26
C ASP A 346 4.38 -13.02 -3.87
N LEU A 347 4.24 -14.36 -3.83
CA LEU A 347 3.99 -15.14 -2.61
C LEU A 347 5.25 -15.35 -1.73
N ALA A 348 6.45 -14.95 -2.17
CA ALA A 348 7.71 -15.10 -1.43
C ALA A 348 8.08 -16.54 -1.00
N ILE A 349 7.93 -17.53 -1.89
CA ILE A 349 8.06 -19.00 -1.62
C ILE A 349 9.51 -19.48 -1.31
N SER A 350 10.46 -18.60 -0.96
CA SER A 350 11.89 -18.97 -0.86
C SER A 350 12.60 -18.54 0.44
N TYR A 351 11.87 -18.11 1.46
CA TYR A 351 12.49 -17.76 2.74
C TYR A 351 12.99 -19.01 3.48
N THR A 352 14.28 -19.04 3.83
CA THR A 352 14.94 -20.19 4.45
C THR A 352 14.84 -20.23 5.98
N GLY A 353 14.09 -19.33 6.61
CA GLY A 353 13.91 -19.34 8.07
C GLY A 353 15.10 -18.83 8.89
N GLY A 354 16.28 -18.64 8.28
CA GLY A 354 17.48 -18.17 8.98
C GLY A 354 17.85 -19.06 10.17
N LYS A 355 17.71 -18.54 11.40
CA LYS A 355 17.94 -19.30 12.64
C LYS A 355 16.93 -20.44 12.85
N LEU A 356 15.74 -20.33 12.25
CA LEU A 356 14.67 -21.32 12.34
C LEU A 356 14.73 -22.37 11.23
N PHE A 357 15.77 -22.41 10.39
CA PHE A 357 15.89 -23.35 9.25
C PHE A 357 15.63 -24.82 9.62
N ASP A 358 15.85 -25.21 10.87
CA ASP A 358 15.59 -26.58 11.33
C ASP A 358 14.10 -26.90 11.51
N TYR A 359 13.20 -25.91 11.52
CA TYR A 359 11.75 -26.10 11.53
C TYR A 359 11.28 -26.82 10.26
N GLN A 360 10.23 -27.63 10.41
CA GLN A 360 9.71 -28.42 9.29
C GLN A 360 9.08 -27.53 8.23
N HIS A 361 8.42 -26.45 8.64
CA HIS A 361 7.89 -25.43 7.74
C HIS A 361 8.93 -24.94 6.72
N PHE A 362 10.11 -24.46 7.16
CA PHE A 362 11.10 -23.91 6.22
C PHE A 362 11.73 -24.98 5.32
N LYS A 363 11.89 -26.21 5.83
CA LYS A 363 12.33 -27.34 4.99
C LYS A 363 11.27 -27.70 3.95
N TYR A 364 10.00 -27.62 4.30
CA TYR A 364 8.88 -27.84 3.39
C TYR A 364 8.80 -26.74 2.33
N SER A 365 8.82 -25.47 2.73
CA SER A 365 8.86 -24.31 1.83
C SER A 365 10.05 -24.38 0.86
N GLN A 366 11.23 -24.81 1.32
CA GLN A 366 12.37 -25.04 0.42
C GLN A 366 12.07 -26.11 -0.65
N ARG A 367 11.47 -27.26 -0.26
CA ARG A 367 11.10 -28.32 -1.20
C ARG A 367 10.03 -27.86 -2.20
N LEU A 368 9.08 -27.03 -1.76
CA LEU A 368 8.12 -26.38 -2.67
C LEU A 368 8.81 -25.45 -3.66
N GLY A 369 9.77 -24.64 -3.19
CA GLY A 369 10.59 -23.79 -4.05
C GLY A 369 11.41 -24.59 -5.07
N GLU A 370 11.95 -25.76 -4.68
CA GLU A 370 12.66 -26.68 -5.57
C GLU A 370 11.73 -27.28 -6.64
N ILE A 371 10.46 -27.58 -6.31
CA ILE A 371 9.46 -28.02 -7.29
C ILE A 371 9.23 -26.89 -8.30
N LEU A 372 8.94 -25.67 -7.84
CA LEU A 372 8.69 -24.53 -8.73
C LEU A 372 9.89 -24.23 -9.64
N ALA A 373 11.11 -24.35 -9.11
CA ALA A 373 12.35 -24.12 -9.85
C ALA A 373 12.60 -25.13 -10.99
N LYS A 374 11.95 -26.31 -10.99
CA LYS A 374 11.99 -27.27 -12.11
C LYS A 374 11.23 -26.76 -13.34
N TYR A 375 10.33 -25.80 -13.15
CA TYR A 375 9.48 -25.22 -14.17
C TYR A 375 9.76 -23.73 -14.30
N PRO A 376 10.98 -23.32 -14.71
CA PRO A 376 11.38 -21.91 -14.77
C PRO A 376 10.71 -21.11 -15.91
N GLY A 377 9.57 -21.59 -16.42
CA GLY A 377 8.83 -21.04 -17.55
C GLY A 377 7.36 -20.77 -17.21
N ALA A 378 7.06 -20.29 -15.99
CA ALA A 378 5.73 -19.72 -15.72
C ALA A 378 5.44 -18.70 -16.83
N ALA A 379 4.36 -18.92 -17.58
CA ALA A 379 4.06 -18.17 -18.79
C ALA A 379 4.22 -16.68 -18.52
N ALA A 380 5.15 -16.03 -19.23
CA ALA A 380 5.16 -14.57 -19.28
C ALA A 380 3.79 -14.15 -19.82
N GLY A 381 3.05 -13.38 -19.04
CA GLY A 381 1.72 -12.93 -19.40
C GLY A 381 0.56 -13.59 -18.66
N LEU A 382 -0.65 -13.29 -19.13
CA LEU A 382 -1.90 -13.64 -18.47
C LEU A 382 -2.35 -15.06 -18.88
N PRO A 383 -2.51 -16.00 -17.93
CA PRO A 383 -2.84 -17.39 -18.24
C PRO A 383 -4.29 -17.55 -18.70
N LYS A 384 -4.60 -18.62 -19.44
CA LYS A 384 -5.98 -18.94 -19.90
C LYS A 384 -6.97 -19.14 -18.76
N SER A 385 -6.51 -19.69 -17.64
CA SER A 385 -7.30 -19.81 -16.42
C SER A 385 -6.63 -18.98 -15.33
N ILE A 386 -7.41 -18.14 -14.65
CA ILE A 386 -6.92 -17.10 -13.74
C ILE A 386 -7.56 -17.34 -12.36
N PRO A 387 -6.75 -17.55 -11.29
CA PRO A 387 -7.28 -17.75 -9.95
C PRO A 387 -8.02 -16.52 -9.45
N ALA A 388 -7.39 -15.35 -9.55
CA ALA A 388 -8.02 -14.08 -9.21
C ALA A 388 -7.51 -12.95 -10.11
N LEU A 389 -8.40 -12.05 -10.52
CA LEU A 389 -8.09 -10.85 -11.29
C LEU A 389 -8.73 -9.65 -10.60
N ALA A 390 -7.92 -8.62 -10.29
CA ALA A 390 -8.41 -7.34 -9.80
C ALA A 390 -8.26 -6.28 -10.90
N VAL A 391 -9.38 -5.77 -11.39
CA VAL A 391 -9.46 -4.74 -12.43
C VAL A 391 -9.80 -3.40 -11.78
N PHE A 392 -8.90 -2.45 -11.93
CA PHE A 392 -8.99 -1.12 -11.31
C PHE A 392 -9.37 -0.08 -12.34
N MET A 393 -10.42 0.68 -12.05
CA MET A 393 -10.95 1.76 -12.88
C MET A 393 -11.20 1.32 -14.33
N PRO A 394 -12.06 0.30 -14.56
CA PRO A 394 -12.37 -0.16 -15.91
C PRO A 394 -13.07 0.91 -16.76
N ALA A 395 -13.63 1.97 -16.16
CA ALA A 395 -14.40 3.01 -16.84
C ALA A 395 -15.54 2.43 -17.68
N LEU A 396 -15.52 2.57 -19.01
CA LEU A 396 -16.54 1.98 -19.89
C LEU A 396 -16.40 0.46 -20.07
N GLY A 397 -15.36 -0.16 -19.52
CA GLY A 397 -15.25 -1.61 -19.42
C GLY A 397 -15.06 -2.37 -20.74
N TYR A 398 -14.68 -1.70 -21.84
CA TYR A 398 -14.47 -2.34 -23.15
C TYR A 398 -13.50 -3.53 -23.14
N GLN A 399 -12.54 -3.53 -22.20
CA GLN A 399 -11.59 -4.61 -21.99
C GLN A 399 -12.15 -5.80 -21.18
N LEU A 400 -13.25 -5.62 -20.43
CA LEU A 400 -13.80 -6.65 -19.53
C LEU A 400 -14.40 -7.82 -20.30
N GLU A 401 -15.16 -7.54 -21.35
CA GLU A 401 -15.78 -8.59 -22.17
C GLU A 401 -14.70 -9.49 -22.79
N THR A 402 -13.67 -8.90 -23.41
CA THR A 402 -12.54 -9.64 -23.97
C THR A 402 -11.81 -10.47 -22.91
N LEU A 403 -11.62 -9.92 -21.69
CA LEU A 403 -11.00 -10.66 -20.59
C LEU A 403 -11.81 -11.90 -20.18
N VAL A 404 -13.13 -11.75 -20.01
CA VAL A 404 -14.02 -12.84 -19.57
C VAL A 404 -14.24 -13.88 -20.67
N GLN A 405 -14.24 -13.47 -21.95
CA GLN A 405 -14.39 -14.39 -23.09
C GLN A 405 -13.12 -15.20 -23.36
N GLU A 406 -11.95 -14.60 -23.24
CA GLU A 406 -10.68 -15.28 -23.55
C GLU A 406 -10.10 -16.06 -22.36
N HIS A 407 -10.47 -15.69 -21.13
CA HIS A 407 -9.91 -16.27 -19.92
C HIS A 407 -10.99 -16.77 -18.96
N ARG A 408 -10.77 -17.96 -18.39
CA ARG A 408 -11.58 -18.51 -17.30
C ARG A 408 -11.13 -17.89 -15.98
N ILE A 409 -11.90 -16.95 -15.44
CA ILE A 409 -11.60 -16.29 -14.16
C ILE A 409 -12.41 -16.93 -13.01
N HIS A 410 -11.75 -17.30 -11.91
CA HIS A 410 -12.40 -17.86 -10.71
C HIS A 410 -12.85 -16.81 -9.70
N SER A 411 -12.08 -15.72 -9.55
CA SER A 411 -12.45 -14.57 -8.71
C SER A 411 -12.14 -13.26 -9.43
N LEU A 412 -13.17 -12.48 -9.76
CA LEU A 412 -13.02 -11.17 -10.41
C LEU A 412 -13.37 -10.07 -9.40
N TYR A 413 -12.43 -9.17 -9.16
CA TYR A 413 -12.64 -7.94 -8.38
C TYR A 413 -12.71 -6.76 -9.34
N VAL A 414 -13.81 -6.02 -9.32
CA VAL A 414 -14.01 -4.80 -10.10
C VAL A 414 -14.02 -3.61 -9.14
N ILE A 415 -12.97 -2.80 -9.21
CA ILE A 415 -12.77 -1.64 -8.36
C ILE A 415 -12.97 -0.40 -9.22
N GLU A 416 -14.07 0.32 -9.06
CA GLU A 416 -14.38 1.53 -9.81
C GLU A 416 -14.71 2.67 -8.83
N PRO A 417 -13.75 3.56 -8.53
CA PRO A 417 -13.96 4.64 -7.57
C PRO A 417 -15.00 5.66 -8.02
N ASN A 418 -15.28 5.78 -9.33
CA ASN A 418 -16.26 6.70 -9.85
C ASN A 418 -17.57 5.96 -10.16
N ILE A 419 -18.59 6.15 -9.32
CA ILE A 419 -19.91 5.53 -9.50
C ILE A 419 -20.53 5.84 -10.87
N GLU A 420 -20.29 7.02 -11.45
CA GLU A 420 -20.81 7.37 -12.76
C GLU A 420 -20.14 6.57 -13.88
N PHE A 421 -18.86 6.20 -13.72
CA PHE A 421 -18.17 5.35 -14.68
C PHE A 421 -18.77 3.95 -14.66
N PHE A 422 -19.04 3.40 -13.48
CA PHE A 422 -19.76 2.12 -13.37
C PHE A 422 -21.17 2.21 -13.96
N TYR A 423 -21.92 3.28 -13.66
CA TYR A 423 -23.24 3.52 -14.25
C TYR A 423 -23.18 3.54 -15.79
N TRP A 424 -22.23 4.27 -16.37
CA TRP A 424 -22.07 4.33 -17.81
C TRP A 424 -21.55 3.02 -18.42
N SER A 425 -20.84 2.18 -17.65
CA SER A 425 -20.47 0.83 -18.10
C SER A 425 -21.69 -0.07 -18.36
N LEU A 426 -22.84 0.21 -17.73
CA LEU A 426 -24.09 -0.51 -17.99
C LEU A 426 -24.62 -0.28 -19.43
N TYR A 427 -24.11 0.72 -20.14
CA TYR A 427 -24.46 1.01 -21.53
C TYR A 427 -23.52 0.34 -22.53
N THR A 428 -22.38 -0.19 -22.08
CA THR A 428 -21.29 -0.67 -22.96
C THR A 428 -20.86 -2.10 -22.68
N VAL A 429 -21.09 -2.62 -21.48
CA VAL A 429 -20.69 -3.97 -21.06
C VAL A 429 -21.94 -4.85 -20.88
N PRO A 430 -21.99 -6.07 -21.43
CA PRO A 430 -23.08 -7.02 -21.18
C PRO A 430 -22.95 -7.70 -19.81
N TRP A 431 -23.13 -6.93 -18.74
CA TRP A 431 -23.08 -7.42 -17.37
C TRP A 431 -24.06 -8.56 -17.09
N PHE A 432 -25.24 -8.56 -17.72
CA PHE A 432 -26.21 -9.64 -17.59
C PHE A 432 -25.63 -11.02 -17.95
N ASP A 433 -24.83 -11.10 -19.03
CA ASP A 433 -24.16 -12.34 -19.45
C ASP A 433 -23.01 -12.69 -18.50
N ILE A 434 -22.24 -11.70 -18.05
CA ILE A 434 -21.13 -11.89 -17.10
C ILE A 434 -21.63 -12.44 -15.76
N PHE A 435 -22.73 -11.90 -15.23
CA PHE A 435 -23.32 -12.35 -13.96
C PHE A 435 -23.80 -13.79 -14.05
N ALA A 436 -24.54 -14.12 -15.12
CA ALA A 436 -25.05 -15.47 -15.35
C ALA A 436 -23.90 -16.49 -15.50
N ASP A 437 -22.85 -16.17 -16.27
CA ASP A 437 -21.69 -17.04 -16.46
C ASP A 437 -20.96 -17.30 -15.13
N PHE A 438 -20.69 -16.28 -14.33
CA PHE A 438 -19.99 -16.45 -13.05
C PHE A 438 -20.82 -17.29 -12.05
N GLN A 439 -22.14 -17.07 -11.98
CA GLN A 439 -23.02 -17.90 -11.15
C GLN A 439 -23.03 -19.36 -11.63
N GLN A 440 -23.15 -19.60 -12.95
CA GLN A 440 -23.20 -20.95 -13.51
C GLN A 440 -21.91 -21.74 -13.24
N ARG A 441 -20.76 -21.06 -13.24
CA ARG A 441 -19.45 -21.67 -12.98
C ARG A 441 -19.06 -21.72 -11.51
N GLU A 442 -19.93 -21.29 -10.60
CA GLU A 442 -19.62 -21.12 -9.16
C GLU A 442 -18.37 -20.24 -8.93
N ALA A 443 -18.13 -19.27 -9.80
CA ALA A 443 -17.06 -18.29 -9.70
C ALA A 443 -17.53 -17.06 -8.91
N SER A 444 -16.57 -16.32 -8.34
CA SER A 444 -16.87 -15.14 -7.53
C SER A 444 -16.67 -13.85 -8.31
N LEU A 445 -17.64 -12.95 -8.23
CA LEU A 445 -17.57 -11.59 -8.76
C LEU A 445 -17.79 -10.61 -7.60
N HIS A 446 -16.88 -9.65 -7.46
CA HIS A 446 -16.86 -8.70 -6.35
C HIS A 446 -16.77 -7.27 -6.89
N PHE A 447 -17.58 -6.38 -6.31
CA PHE A 447 -17.63 -4.97 -6.67
C PHE A 447 -17.19 -4.09 -5.51
N SER A 448 -16.33 -3.11 -5.81
CA SER A 448 -16.00 -1.97 -4.95
C SER A 448 -16.25 -0.70 -5.75
N ILE A 449 -17.45 -0.12 -5.61
CA ILE A 449 -17.94 0.99 -6.44
C ILE A 449 -18.07 2.26 -5.59
N GLY A 450 -17.58 3.39 -6.10
CA GLY A 450 -17.78 4.71 -5.48
C GLY A 450 -16.86 5.02 -4.30
N ASP A 451 -15.83 4.19 -4.06
CA ASP A 451 -14.85 4.38 -2.99
C ASP A 451 -13.51 4.88 -3.56
N ASP A 452 -12.87 5.83 -2.88
CA ASP A 452 -11.64 6.52 -3.36
C ASP A 452 -10.36 5.69 -3.27
N GLY A 453 -10.50 4.39 -2.97
CA GLY A 453 -9.40 3.48 -2.73
C GLY A 453 -9.24 3.05 -1.27
N THR A 454 -10.01 3.64 -0.36
CA THR A 454 -9.78 3.47 1.09
C THR A 454 -10.27 2.13 1.63
N TYR A 455 -11.38 1.60 1.13
CA TYR A 455 -12.01 0.39 1.63
C TYR A 455 -11.65 -0.86 0.83
N PHE A 456 -11.35 -0.75 -0.48
CA PHE A 456 -11.04 -1.96 -1.27
C PHE A 456 -9.81 -2.71 -0.74
N GLU A 457 -8.80 -2.01 -0.18
CA GLU A 457 -7.65 -2.66 0.45
C GLU A 457 -8.13 -3.58 1.57
N GLN A 458 -8.98 -3.05 2.46
CA GLN A 458 -9.54 -3.80 3.59
C GLN A 458 -10.44 -4.95 3.12
N ASP A 459 -11.24 -4.72 2.09
CA ASP A 459 -12.11 -5.75 1.53
C ASP A 459 -11.30 -6.90 0.92
N MET A 460 -10.27 -6.61 0.13
CA MET A 460 -9.41 -7.64 -0.43
C MET A 460 -8.59 -8.36 0.64
N ILE A 461 -8.09 -7.67 1.66
CA ILE A 461 -7.39 -8.30 2.81
C ILE A 461 -8.33 -9.18 3.63
N ARG A 462 -9.59 -8.76 3.81
CA ARG A 462 -10.63 -9.57 4.44
C ARG A 462 -10.87 -10.84 3.64
N ARG A 463 -11.07 -10.76 2.31
CA ARG A 463 -11.22 -11.92 1.42
C ARG A 463 -10.00 -12.83 1.42
N PHE A 464 -8.81 -12.25 1.42
CA PHE A 464 -7.55 -12.97 1.56
C PHE A 464 -7.51 -13.82 2.85
N SER A 465 -8.15 -13.36 3.92
CA SER A 465 -8.22 -14.05 5.20
C SER A 465 -9.40 -15.04 5.32
N GLU A 466 -10.24 -15.16 4.29
CA GLU A 466 -11.44 -16.00 4.26
C GLU A 466 -11.23 -17.32 3.49
N GLY A 467 -12.33 -18.09 3.34
CA GLY A 467 -12.34 -19.42 2.72
C GLY A 467 -11.65 -19.48 1.35
N ASP A 468 -11.86 -18.50 0.48
CA ASP A 468 -11.26 -18.48 -0.86
C ASP A 468 -9.97 -17.65 -0.98
N GLY A 469 -9.36 -17.29 0.15
CA GLY A 469 -8.17 -16.45 0.20
C GLY A 469 -6.95 -17.00 -0.56
N TYR A 470 -6.91 -18.31 -0.85
CA TYR A 470 -5.87 -18.94 -1.68
C TYR A 470 -5.93 -18.50 -3.15
N LEU A 471 -7.12 -18.16 -3.67
CA LEU A 471 -7.30 -17.55 -4.98
C LEU A 471 -6.80 -16.10 -4.93
N THR A 472 -7.27 -15.33 -3.94
CA THR A 472 -6.87 -13.94 -3.74
C THR A 472 -5.35 -13.80 -3.56
N ALA A 473 -4.69 -14.74 -2.91
CA ALA A 473 -3.24 -14.76 -2.77
C ALA A 473 -2.49 -14.76 -4.11
N ASN A 474 -3.12 -15.31 -5.15
CA ASN A 474 -2.59 -15.42 -6.52
C ASN A 474 -3.21 -14.37 -7.47
N THR A 475 -3.66 -13.23 -6.95
CA THR A 475 -4.30 -12.18 -7.75
C THR A 475 -3.35 -11.58 -8.78
N TYR A 476 -3.85 -11.46 -10.02
CA TYR A 476 -3.33 -10.59 -11.07
C TYR A 476 -3.95 -9.20 -10.93
N PHE A 477 -3.13 -8.15 -11.01
CA PHE A 477 -3.59 -6.77 -10.87
C PHE A 477 -3.56 -6.10 -12.25
N TYR A 478 -4.70 -5.55 -12.67
CA TYR A 478 -4.85 -4.86 -13.95
C TYR A 478 -5.34 -3.43 -13.73
N LEU A 479 -4.52 -2.46 -14.07
CA LEU A 479 -4.80 -1.03 -13.95
C LEU A 479 -4.70 -0.41 -15.35
N PRO A 480 -5.78 -0.45 -16.17
CA PRO A 480 -5.76 0.05 -17.54
C PRO A 480 -5.38 1.52 -17.63
N THR A 481 -5.93 2.34 -16.73
CA THR A 481 -5.58 3.76 -16.61
C THR A 481 -5.00 4.02 -15.22
N PRO A 482 -3.72 4.43 -15.11
CA PRO A 482 -3.15 4.73 -13.82
C PRO A 482 -3.76 6.02 -13.27
N VAL A 483 -4.28 5.95 -12.05
CA VAL A 483 -4.59 7.14 -11.23
C VAL A 483 -3.67 7.08 -10.02
N ALA A 484 -2.95 8.18 -9.76
CA ALA A 484 -1.89 8.24 -8.74
C ALA A 484 -2.30 7.62 -7.40
N ARG A 485 -3.49 7.97 -6.93
CA ARG A 485 -4.07 7.49 -5.66
C ARG A 485 -4.36 5.99 -5.66
N LEU A 486 -4.94 5.47 -6.74
CA LEU A 486 -5.17 4.03 -6.89
C LEU A 486 -3.85 3.27 -7.01
N GLN A 487 -2.87 3.81 -7.71
CA GLN A 487 -1.56 3.16 -7.87
C GLN A 487 -0.84 3.02 -6.52
N SER A 488 -0.90 4.04 -5.65
CA SER A 488 -0.36 3.93 -4.29
C SER A 488 -1.12 2.90 -3.46
N ALA A 489 -2.45 2.84 -3.61
CA ALA A 489 -3.28 1.89 -2.89
C ALA A 489 -3.02 0.44 -3.33
N VAL A 490 -2.90 0.17 -4.64
CA VAL A 490 -2.51 -1.13 -5.19
C VAL A 490 -1.14 -1.58 -4.66
N ASN A 491 -0.17 -0.66 -4.59
CA ASN A 491 1.16 -0.96 -4.05
C ASN A 491 1.11 -1.22 -2.53
N SER A 492 0.23 -0.54 -1.80
CA SER A 492 -0.04 -0.79 -0.38
C SER A 492 -0.61 -2.18 -0.18
N LEU A 493 -1.67 -2.52 -0.91
CA LEU A 493 -2.33 -3.82 -0.87
C LEU A 493 -1.36 -4.98 -1.17
N LYS A 494 -0.59 -4.90 -2.27
CA LYS A 494 0.41 -5.92 -2.63
C LYS A 494 1.42 -6.14 -1.49
N ARG A 495 1.89 -5.06 -0.88
CA ARG A 495 2.82 -5.11 0.26
C ARG A 495 2.15 -5.73 1.48
N GLU A 496 0.92 -5.37 1.79
CA GLU A 496 0.18 -5.92 2.94
C GLU A 496 -0.12 -7.42 2.77
N MET A 497 -0.61 -7.85 1.61
CA MET A 497 -0.81 -9.28 1.30
C MET A 497 0.49 -10.08 1.44
N LYS A 498 1.60 -9.56 0.90
CA LYS A 498 2.93 -10.19 1.05
C LYS A 498 3.36 -10.25 2.53
N THR A 499 3.05 -9.21 3.29
CA THR A 499 3.36 -9.13 4.73
C THR A 499 2.61 -10.20 5.51
N LEU A 500 1.31 -10.37 5.24
CA LEU A 500 0.47 -11.37 5.88
C LEU A 500 1.00 -12.79 5.65
N LEU A 501 1.48 -13.11 4.45
CA LEU A 501 2.06 -14.43 4.15
C LEU A 501 3.41 -14.66 4.84
N VAL A 502 4.29 -13.65 4.82
CA VAL A 502 5.65 -13.76 5.38
C VAL A 502 5.62 -13.81 6.92
N TRP A 503 4.63 -13.17 7.55
CA TRP A 503 4.50 -13.12 9.00
C TRP A 503 3.40 -14.02 9.56
N ALA A 504 2.74 -14.81 8.71
CA ALA A 504 1.87 -15.87 9.17
C ALA A 504 2.65 -16.82 10.09
N GLU A 505 1.98 -17.28 11.14
CA GLU A 505 2.50 -18.39 11.92
C GLU A 505 2.45 -19.70 11.13
N TYR A 506 3.21 -20.69 11.58
CA TYR A 506 3.37 -21.98 10.90
C TYR A 506 3.16 -23.12 11.90
N PHE A 507 3.04 -24.35 11.43
CA PHE A 507 2.78 -25.50 12.30
C PHE A 507 3.78 -25.61 13.47
N ASP A 508 5.09 -25.49 13.18
CA ASP A 508 6.14 -25.52 14.19
C ASP A 508 5.92 -24.43 15.26
N HIS A 509 5.51 -23.23 14.86
CA HIS A 509 5.25 -22.13 15.80
C HIS A 509 4.14 -22.50 16.79
N VAL A 510 2.98 -22.91 16.29
CA VAL A 510 1.83 -23.24 17.16
C VAL A 510 2.12 -24.46 18.02
N ARG A 511 2.78 -25.48 17.46
CA ARG A 511 3.19 -26.65 18.22
C ARG A 511 4.02 -26.27 19.44
N TYR A 512 5.10 -25.53 19.25
CA TYR A 512 6.01 -25.17 20.35
C TYR A 512 5.31 -24.23 21.32
N ALA A 513 4.49 -23.30 20.82
CA ALA A 513 3.68 -22.43 21.66
C ALA A 513 2.73 -23.21 22.58
N LEU A 514 2.04 -24.25 22.09
CA LEU A 514 1.18 -25.09 22.92
C LEU A 514 1.98 -25.86 24.00
N ALA A 515 3.15 -26.41 23.65
CA ALA A 515 4.03 -27.09 24.59
C ALA A 515 4.58 -26.15 25.67
N HIS A 516 4.98 -24.94 25.27
CA HIS A 516 5.47 -23.89 26.16
C HIS A 516 4.36 -23.38 27.08
N ASN A 517 3.18 -23.05 26.55
CA ASN A 517 2.01 -22.64 27.33
C ASN A 517 1.71 -23.65 28.45
N ARG A 518 1.61 -24.94 28.08
CA ARG A 518 1.32 -26.01 29.04
C ARG A 518 2.40 -26.19 30.11
N THR A 519 3.67 -25.98 29.76
CA THR A 519 4.78 -26.02 30.72
C THR A 519 4.77 -24.79 31.64
N ASN A 520 4.58 -23.61 31.07
CA ASN A 520 4.53 -22.33 31.79
C ASN A 520 3.35 -22.28 32.76
N PHE A 521 2.15 -22.67 32.33
CA PHE A 521 0.94 -22.61 33.17
C PHE A 521 0.93 -23.65 34.30
N LYS A 522 1.70 -24.74 34.15
CA LYS A 522 1.94 -25.70 35.24
C LYS A 522 3.04 -25.27 36.21
N SER A 523 3.80 -24.23 35.85
CA SER A 523 4.87 -23.65 36.68
C SER A 523 4.36 -22.43 37.47
N ASP A 524 5.26 -21.60 38.02
CA ASP A 524 4.93 -20.39 38.79
C ASP A 524 4.77 -19.12 37.93
N VAL A 525 4.49 -19.29 36.63
CA VAL A 525 4.18 -18.16 35.73
C VAL A 525 2.86 -17.53 36.13
N LYS A 526 2.80 -16.20 36.14
CA LYS A 526 1.58 -15.44 36.43
C LYS A 526 0.96 -14.91 35.14
N LEU A 527 -0.35 -15.07 35.00
CA LEU A 527 -1.14 -14.54 33.90
C LEU A 527 -1.80 -13.23 34.33
N LEU A 528 -1.92 -12.28 33.41
CA LEU A 528 -2.67 -11.04 33.63
C LEU A 528 -4.16 -11.33 33.96
N ASP A 529 -4.65 -10.75 35.05
CA ASP A 529 -6.08 -10.76 35.40
C ASP A 529 -6.76 -9.47 34.91
N SER A 530 -7.43 -9.55 33.77
CA SER A 530 -8.06 -8.38 33.15
C SER A 530 -9.29 -7.88 33.88
N ALA A 531 -9.92 -8.69 34.75
CA ALA A 531 -11.03 -8.21 35.56
C ALA A 531 -10.55 -7.13 36.54
N VAL A 532 -9.33 -7.26 37.06
CA VAL A 532 -8.70 -6.26 37.92
C VAL A 532 -8.44 -4.97 37.14
N LEU A 533 -7.88 -5.07 35.93
CA LEU A 533 -7.63 -3.90 35.09
C LEU A 533 -8.92 -3.20 34.65
N ALA A 534 -9.94 -3.96 34.24
CA ALA A 534 -11.24 -3.40 33.84
C ALA A 534 -11.85 -2.56 34.96
N LYS A 535 -11.84 -3.08 36.19
CA LYS A 535 -12.33 -2.36 37.37
C LYS A 535 -11.53 -1.09 37.66
N ARG A 536 -10.20 -1.11 37.47
CA ARG A 536 -9.35 0.09 37.59
C ARG A 536 -9.70 1.13 36.53
N ARG A 537 -9.87 0.70 35.28
CA ARG A 537 -10.26 1.57 34.15
C ARG A 537 -11.61 2.23 34.41
N GLU A 538 -12.61 1.47 34.87
CA GLU A 538 -13.93 2.00 35.26
C GLU A 538 -13.83 3.06 36.38
N GLN A 539 -12.86 2.90 37.28
CA GLN A 539 -12.59 3.85 38.37
C GLN A 539 -11.67 5.00 37.96
N GLY A 540 -11.24 5.08 36.69
CA GLY A 540 -10.29 6.08 36.21
C GLY A 540 -8.89 5.97 36.81
N GLN A 541 -8.54 4.82 37.39
CA GLN A 541 -7.23 4.59 38.01
C GLN A 541 -6.19 4.26 36.95
N LYS A 542 -5.11 5.06 36.90
CA LYS A 542 -3.93 4.84 36.06
C LYS A 542 -2.68 4.72 36.93
N PHE A 543 -1.66 4.03 36.43
CA PHE A 543 -0.35 4.03 37.10
C PHE A 543 0.38 5.34 36.80
N ASN A 544 0.59 6.14 37.85
CA ASN A 544 1.25 7.45 37.79
C ASN A 544 2.76 7.36 38.12
N THR A 545 3.38 6.22 37.81
CA THR A 545 4.83 6.01 37.94
C THR A 545 5.42 6.08 36.53
N PRO A 546 6.45 6.90 36.27
CA PRO A 546 7.09 6.96 34.96
C PRO A 546 7.71 5.61 34.59
N LEU A 547 7.47 5.18 33.36
CA LEU A 547 8.00 3.92 32.83
C LEU A 547 8.83 4.15 31.57
N PHE A 548 10.04 3.61 31.57
CA PHE A 548 11.00 3.71 30.48
C PHE A 548 11.09 2.37 29.76
N ILE A 549 10.74 2.35 28.48
CA ILE A 549 10.93 1.22 27.57
C ILE A 549 12.27 1.42 26.87
N VAL A 550 13.20 0.50 27.11
CA VAL A 550 14.59 0.60 26.66
C VAL A 550 14.89 -0.45 25.60
N GLY A 551 15.00 -0.01 24.35
CA GLY A 551 15.49 -0.80 23.22
C GLY A 551 17.02 -0.81 23.11
N ASN A 552 17.55 -1.50 22.09
CA ASN A 552 19.00 -1.66 21.86
C ASN A 552 19.50 -0.86 20.63
N GLY A 553 18.79 0.20 20.28
CA GLY A 553 19.18 1.14 19.23
C GLY A 553 20.46 1.90 19.59
N PRO A 554 21.28 2.30 18.61
CA PRO A 554 22.48 3.09 18.83
C PRO A 554 22.29 4.34 19.71
N SER A 555 21.12 4.98 19.67
CA SER A 555 20.87 6.20 20.45
C SER A 555 20.89 5.96 21.97
N LEU A 556 20.75 4.72 22.43
CA LEU A 556 20.86 4.36 23.84
C LEU A 556 22.19 4.81 24.47
N ASP A 557 23.30 4.70 23.72
CA ASP A 557 24.64 5.02 24.22
C ASP A 557 24.75 6.49 24.65
N ASP A 558 24.02 7.40 23.99
CA ASP A 558 23.99 8.84 24.27
C ASP A 558 22.97 9.19 25.38
N GLN A 559 22.08 8.26 25.72
CA GLN A 559 20.95 8.46 26.64
C GLN A 559 21.21 7.88 28.04
N ILE A 560 22.18 6.97 28.14
CA ILE A 560 22.39 6.14 29.32
C ILE A 560 22.72 6.95 30.58
N GLU A 561 23.49 8.03 30.46
CA GLU A 561 23.86 8.89 31.60
C GLU A 561 22.63 9.55 32.22
N HIS A 562 21.67 9.96 31.39
CA HIS A 562 20.42 10.53 31.88
C HIS A 562 19.59 9.48 32.61
N LEU A 563 19.44 8.28 32.04
CA LEU A 563 18.71 7.18 32.71
C LEU A 563 19.35 6.81 34.05
N LEU A 564 20.67 6.78 34.15
CA LEU A 564 21.39 6.55 35.42
C LEU A 564 21.02 7.60 36.48
N SER A 565 20.89 8.87 36.08
CA SER A 565 20.59 9.97 37.02
C SER A 565 19.19 9.91 37.63
N ILE A 566 18.25 9.24 36.96
CA ILE A 566 16.85 9.12 37.39
C ILE A 566 16.43 7.69 37.74
N ARG A 567 17.34 6.72 37.69
CA ARG A 567 17.02 5.27 37.75
C ARG A 567 16.13 4.90 38.95
N ASP A 568 16.42 5.44 40.13
CA ASP A 568 15.70 5.10 41.37
C ASP A 568 14.27 5.69 41.44
N GLN A 569 13.92 6.59 40.51
CA GLN A 569 12.63 7.30 40.48
C GLN A 569 11.64 6.71 39.46
N VAL A 570 12.09 5.74 38.66
CA VAL A 570 11.34 5.27 37.48
C VAL A 570 11.31 3.75 37.40
N LEU A 571 10.35 3.21 36.67
CA LEU A 571 10.35 1.81 36.26
C LEU A 571 11.05 1.66 34.90
N VAL A 572 11.85 0.60 34.74
CA VAL A 572 12.60 0.33 33.51
C VAL A 572 12.23 -1.05 32.95
N VAL A 573 11.76 -1.07 31.70
CA VAL A 573 11.52 -2.27 30.90
C VAL A 573 12.63 -2.40 29.85
N SER A 574 13.48 -3.41 29.97
CA SER A 574 14.51 -3.72 28.97
C SER A 574 13.96 -4.62 27.86
N CYS A 575 14.11 -4.26 26.58
CA CYS A 575 13.59 -5.03 25.46
C CYS A 575 14.67 -5.90 24.79
N GLY A 576 14.53 -7.22 24.85
CA GLY A 576 15.38 -8.19 24.15
C GLY A 576 16.88 -7.96 24.39
N THR A 577 17.64 -7.71 23.33
CA THR A 577 19.11 -7.56 23.44
C THR A 577 19.60 -6.33 24.22
N ALA A 578 18.71 -5.40 24.59
CA ALA A 578 19.04 -4.26 25.45
C ALA A 578 19.49 -4.69 26.85
N LEU A 579 19.04 -5.86 27.34
CA LEU A 579 19.32 -6.35 28.69
C LEU A 579 20.83 -6.45 28.94
N LYS A 580 21.58 -6.96 27.96
CA LYS A 580 23.04 -7.08 28.05
C LYS A 580 23.75 -5.73 28.06
N ALA A 581 23.22 -4.75 27.34
CA ALA A 581 23.77 -3.39 27.34
C ALA A 581 23.56 -2.74 28.71
N LEU A 582 22.34 -2.80 29.26
CA LEU A 582 22.02 -2.29 30.60
C LEU A 582 22.88 -2.92 31.70
N TRP A 583 23.07 -4.25 31.66
CA TRP A 583 23.97 -4.95 32.58
C TRP A 583 25.40 -4.40 32.53
N LYS A 584 25.96 -4.17 31.33
CA LYS A 584 27.30 -3.58 31.16
C LYS A 584 27.38 -2.14 31.66
N TYR A 585 26.28 -1.39 31.60
CA TYR A 585 26.18 -0.03 32.11
C TYR A 585 25.89 0.03 33.62
N GLY A 586 25.74 -1.11 34.29
CA GLY A 586 25.41 -1.16 35.72
C GLY A 586 23.97 -0.79 36.03
N ILE A 587 23.07 -0.85 35.03
CA ILE A 587 21.64 -0.60 35.20
C ILE A 587 20.91 -1.94 35.35
N GLN A 588 20.26 -2.12 36.50
CA GLN A 588 19.31 -3.20 36.70
C GLN A 588 17.92 -2.71 36.29
N PRO A 589 17.27 -3.29 35.26
CA PRO A 589 15.88 -2.97 34.96
C PRO A 589 14.94 -3.64 35.97
N ASP A 590 13.72 -3.12 36.11
CA ASP A 590 12.68 -3.77 36.93
C ASP A 590 12.04 -4.93 36.15
N PHE A 591 11.92 -4.73 34.84
CA PHE A 591 11.33 -5.68 33.92
C PHE A 591 12.25 -5.97 32.73
N HIS A 592 12.20 -7.19 32.23
CA HIS A 592 12.72 -7.53 30.91
C HIS A 592 11.57 -8.00 30.04
N ALA A 593 11.38 -7.38 28.88
CA ALA A 593 10.45 -7.85 27.87
C ALA A 593 11.16 -8.80 26.91
N GLU A 594 10.52 -9.93 26.59
CA GLU A 594 10.93 -10.87 25.54
C GLU A 594 9.69 -11.35 24.78
N LEU A 595 9.79 -11.44 23.46
CA LEU A 595 8.69 -11.83 22.56
C LEU A 595 8.97 -13.18 21.88
N GLU A 596 10.22 -13.50 21.63
CA GLU A 596 10.56 -14.68 20.84
C GLU A 596 10.27 -15.99 21.59
N GLN A 597 9.47 -16.86 20.97
CA GLN A 597 9.11 -18.16 21.54
C GLN A 597 10.19 -19.24 21.36
N ASN A 598 11.09 -19.08 20.39
CA ASN A 598 12.14 -20.06 20.14
C ASN A 598 13.20 -20.02 21.27
N ARG A 599 14.10 -21.00 21.34
CA ARG A 599 15.08 -21.16 22.43
C ARG A 599 16.30 -20.24 22.31
N VAL A 600 16.50 -19.52 21.21
CA VAL A 600 17.66 -18.62 21.03
C VAL A 600 17.78 -17.54 22.11
N PRO A 601 16.72 -16.85 22.56
CA PRO A 601 16.81 -15.86 23.64
C PRO A 601 17.43 -16.45 24.91
N PHE A 602 17.17 -17.72 25.24
CA PHE A 602 17.81 -18.38 26.38
C PHE A 602 19.34 -18.37 26.24
N GLU A 603 19.87 -18.69 25.05
CA GLU A 603 21.32 -18.68 24.80
C GLU A 603 21.90 -17.26 24.84
N ILE A 604 21.17 -16.27 24.32
CA ILE A 604 21.60 -14.86 24.31
C ILE A 604 21.61 -14.30 25.73
N ILE A 605 20.53 -14.48 26.50
CA ILE A 605 20.39 -13.97 27.87
C ILE A 605 21.38 -14.69 28.80
N SER A 606 21.55 -16.00 28.68
CA SER A 606 22.52 -16.77 29.47
C SER A 606 23.98 -16.37 29.20
N SER A 607 24.26 -15.59 28.15
CA SER A 607 25.59 -14.99 27.94
C SER A 607 25.91 -13.87 28.95
N ILE A 608 24.90 -13.37 29.67
CA ILE A 608 25.05 -12.58 30.89
C ILE A 608 25.35 -13.58 32.00
N GLN A 609 26.63 -13.81 32.27
CA GLN A 609 27.12 -14.78 33.26
C GLN A 609 26.94 -14.27 34.70
N ASP A 610 25.74 -13.78 35.01
CA ASP A 610 25.38 -13.13 36.26
C ASP A 610 23.93 -13.54 36.65
N PRO A 611 23.75 -14.76 37.20
CA PRO A 611 22.42 -15.25 37.57
C PRO A 611 21.75 -14.40 38.66
N ASP A 612 22.54 -13.81 39.56
CA ASP A 612 22.03 -12.98 40.65
C ASP A 612 21.42 -11.68 40.11
N TYR A 613 22.01 -11.10 39.05
CA TYR A 613 21.40 -9.99 38.32
C TYR A 613 20.05 -10.38 37.69
N LEU A 614 19.99 -11.53 36.99
CA LEU A 614 18.76 -11.99 36.34
C LEU A 614 17.64 -12.32 37.36
N LYS A 615 18.00 -12.87 38.52
CA LYS A 615 17.06 -13.20 39.61
C LYS A 615 16.54 -11.99 40.39
N GLN A 616 16.89 -10.78 39.98
CA GLN A 616 16.29 -9.55 40.50
C GLN A 616 15.31 -8.89 39.52
N ILE A 617 15.17 -9.43 38.31
CA ILE A 617 14.39 -8.85 37.22
C ILE A 617 13.15 -9.71 36.98
N THR A 618 12.01 -9.08 36.71
CA THR A 618 10.77 -9.76 36.30
C THR A 618 10.69 -9.87 34.79
N LEU A 619 10.39 -11.06 34.27
CA LEU A 619 10.14 -11.25 32.84
C LEU A 619 8.70 -10.83 32.50
N LEU A 620 8.55 -9.93 31.54
CA LEU A 620 7.29 -9.62 30.86
C LEU A 620 7.30 -10.30 29.49
N SER A 621 6.34 -11.18 29.22
CA SER A 621 6.30 -11.88 27.94
C SER A 621 4.88 -12.27 27.52
N VAL A 622 4.78 -12.93 26.38
CA VAL A 622 3.56 -13.66 25.99
C VAL A 622 3.57 -15.04 26.63
N THR A 623 2.41 -15.67 26.74
CA THR A 623 2.25 -17.01 27.34
C THR A 623 3.15 -18.07 26.72
N THR A 624 3.49 -17.90 25.43
CA THR A 624 4.24 -18.85 24.58
C THR A 624 5.76 -18.79 24.75
N VAL A 625 6.26 -17.97 25.66
CA VAL A 625 7.69 -17.81 25.94
C VAL A 625 8.35 -19.16 26.27
N CYS A 626 9.59 -19.35 25.79
CA CYS A 626 10.35 -20.56 26.06
C CYS A 626 10.51 -20.77 27.59
N PRO A 627 10.13 -21.93 28.15
CA PRO A 627 10.21 -22.18 29.60
C PRO A 627 11.62 -22.01 30.19
N GLU A 628 12.66 -22.29 29.40
CA GLU A 628 14.05 -22.07 29.84
C GLU A 628 14.37 -20.58 30.04
N VAL A 629 13.77 -19.68 29.24
CA VAL A 629 13.89 -18.23 29.42
C VAL A 629 13.18 -17.81 30.70
N SER A 630 11.94 -18.27 30.92
CA SER A 630 11.17 -17.98 32.14
C SER A 630 11.97 -18.31 33.41
N ASN A 631 12.67 -19.44 33.40
CA ASN A 631 13.45 -19.92 34.54
C ASN A 631 14.69 -19.08 34.88
N LEU A 632 15.14 -18.18 33.99
CA LEU A 632 16.28 -17.29 34.25
C LEU A 632 15.94 -16.15 35.22
N PHE A 633 14.68 -15.72 35.25
CA PHE A 633 14.25 -14.49 35.92
C PHE A 633 13.69 -14.73 37.33
N LYS A 634 13.45 -13.65 38.08
CA LYS A 634 12.88 -13.68 39.43
C LYS A 634 11.49 -14.31 39.45
N GLU A 635 10.63 -13.79 38.58
CA GLU A 635 9.26 -14.24 38.30
C GLU A 635 8.94 -13.91 36.84
N THR A 636 7.88 -14.53 36.31
CA THR A 636 7.45 -14.34 34.91
C THR A 636 5.98 -13.97 34.87
N TRP A 637 5.69 -12.84 34.23
CA TRP A 637 4.36 -12.31 34.02
C TRP A 637 4.04 -12.36 32.52
N THR A 638 2.91 -12.98 32.21
CA THR A 638 2.51 -13.26 30.83
C THR A 638 1.16 -12.67 30.49
N VAL A 639 1.01 -12.33 29.21
CA VAL A 639 -0.27 -11.96 28.57
C VAL A 639 -0.51 -12.88 27.38
N PHE A 640 -1.78 -13.09 27.01
CA PHE A 640 -2.08 -13.73 25.73
C PHE A 640 -1.85 -12.75 24.59
N LYS A 641 -1.53 -13.28 23.41
CA LYS A 641 -1.37 -12.52 22.18
C LYS A 641 -2.56 -12.81 21.27
N HIS A 642 -3.10 -11.77 20.64
CA HIS A 642 -4.18 -11.95 19.68
C HIS A 642 -3.64 -12.44 18.33
N GLY A 643 -4.43 -13.25 17.63
CA GLY A 643 -4.13 -13.66 16.25
C GLY A 643 -3.09 -14.78 16.10
N ASP A 644 -2.68 -15.45 17.18
CA ASP A 644 -1.91 -16.70 17.10
C ASP A 644 -2.77 -17.94 17.42
N GLY A 645 -2.48 -19.04 16.74
CA GLY A 645 -3.25 -20.28 16.78
C GLY A 645 -3.20 -20.94 18.15
N SER A 646 -2.13 -20.73 18.92
CA SER A 646 -2.06 -21.24 20.29
C SER A 646 -3.05 -20.50 21.19
N SER A 647 -3.12 -19.17 21.11
CA SER A 647 -4.08 -18.35 21.84
C SER A 647 -5.51 -18.63 21.41
N ALA A 648 -5.77 -18.87 20.12
CA ALA A 648 -7.07 -19.31 19.62
C ALA A 648 -7.54 -20.64 20.23
N ALA A 649 -6.62 -21.55 20.55
CA ALA A 649 -6.94 -22.80 21.25
C ALA A 649 -7.36 -22.57 22.71
N TYR A 650 -6.89 -21.49 23.36
CA TYR A 650 -7.30 -21.15 24.73
C TYR A 650 -8.52 -20.23 24.79
N ASP A 651 -8.77 -19.41 23.76
CA ASP A 651 -9.83 -18.37 23.74
C ASP A 651 -11.22 -18.92 24.10
N TRP A 652 -11.62 -20.05 23.50
CA TRP A 652 -12.90 -20.69 23.80
C TRP A 652 -13.01 -21.17 25.24
N ILE A 653 -11.94 -21.73 25.79
CA ILE A 653 -11.89 -22.20 27.18
C ILE A 653 -11.98 -21.01 28.14
N ILE A 654 -11.27 -19.93 27.85
CA ILE A 654 -11.31 -18.69 28.64
C ILE A 654 -12.73 -18.14 28.71
N LYS A 655 -13.42 -18.08 27.55
CA LYS A 655 -14.83 -17.65 27.44
C LYS A 655 -15.77 -18.58 28.22
N GLU A 656 -15.63 -19.90 28.08
CA GLU A 656 -16.47 -20.89 28.78
C GLU A 656 -16.29 -20.83 30.31
N LEU A 657 -15.06 -20.59 30.78
CA LEU A 657 -14.76 -20.42 32.20
C LEU A 657 -15.24 -19.08 32.78
N GLY A 658 -15.74 -18.16 31.93
CA GLY A 658 -16.14 -16.81 32.33
C GLY A 658 -14.96 -15.97 32.82
N ILE A 659 -13.76 -16.24 32.31
CA ILE A 659 -12.54 -15.53 32.68
C ILE A 659 -12.36 -14.35 31.71
N SER A 660 -12.08 -13.17 32.25
CA SER A 660 -11.65 -12.02 31.44
C SER A 660 -10.13 -12.06 31.28
N VAL A 661 -9.67 -12.18 30.04
CA VAL A 661 -8.26 -11.98 29.69
C VAL A 661 -8.18 -11.08 28.46
N ASP A 662 -7.47 -9.97 28.60
CA ASP A 662 -7.11 -9.09 27.50
C ASP A 662 -5.93 -9.72 26.75
N MET A 663 -5.95 -9.58 25.43
CA MET A 663 -4.87 -10.06 24.56
C MET A 663 -4.17 -8.87 23.90
N VAL A 664 -2.84 -8.87 23.88
CA VAL A 664 -2.06 -7.84 23.18
C VAL A 664 -2.20 -8.04 21.67
N GLN A 665 -2.52 -6.97 20.93
CA GLN A 665 -2.86 -7.02 19.50
C GLN A 665 -1.76 -6.47 18.60
N HIS A 666 -0.94 -5.56 19.13
CA HIS A 666 0.06 -4.77 18.42
C HIS A 666 1.49 -5.12 18.87
N SER A 667 1.68 -6.31 19.42
CA SER A 667 2.90 -6.76 20.12
C SER A 667 4.08 -7.21 19.24
N PHE A 668 3.98 -7.06 17.92
CA PHE A 668 4.96 -7.51 16.92
C PHE A 668 5.24 -6.40 15.90
N PRO A 669 6.33 -6.45 15.09
CA PRO A 669 7.33 -7.50 14.95
C PRO A 669 8.50 -7.45 15.95
N THR A 670 8.63 -6.40 16.78
CA THR A 670 9.77 -6.27 17.71
C THR A 670 9.37 -6.41 19.18
N VAL A 671 10.34 -6.72 20.04
CA VAL A 671 10.13 -6.78 21.49
C VAL A 671 9.71 -5.42 22.08
N SER A 672 10.11 -4.30 21.46
CA SER A 672 9.65 -2.97 21.87
C SER A 672 8.16 -2.76 21.61
N ASN A 673 7.60 -3.40 20.56
CA ASN A 673 6.15 -3.39 20.31
C ASN A 673 5.42 -4.09 21.46
N LEU A 674 5.87 -5.29 21.86
CA LEU A 674 5.31 -6.04 22.98
C LEU A 674 5.35 -5.22 24.28
N ALA A 675 6.49 -4.62 24.59
CA ALA A 675 6.64 -3.82 25.79
C ALA A 675 5.66 -2.63 25.81
N LEU A 676 5.55 -1.91 24.70
CA LEU A 676 4.62 -0.78 24.58
C LEU A 676 3.17 -1.25 24.78
N ASP A 677 2.76 -2.30 24.07
CA ASP A 677 1.40 -2.86 24.15
C ASP A 677 1.04 -3.30 25.59
N ILE A 678 1.90 -4.08 26.25
CA ILE A 678 1.69 -4.48 27.65
C ILE A 678 1.59 -3.25 28.57
N THR A 679 2.48 -2.26 28.43
CA THR A 679 2.49 -1.09 29.32
C THR A 679 1.24 -0.22 29.16
N LEU A 680 0.74 -0.08 27.94
CA LEU A 680 -0.53 0.60 27.66
C LEU A 680 -1.72 -0.18 28.20
N LEU A 681 -1.74 -1.51 27.99
CA LEU A 681 -2.77 -2.39 28.53
C LEU A 681 -2.87 -2.30 30.05
N LEU A 682 -1.74 -2.24 30.75
CA LEU A 682 -1.66 -2.07 32.20
C LEU A 682 -2.15 -0.69 32.67
N GLY A 683 -2.24 0.31 31.79
CA GLY A 683 -2.72 1.65 32.11
C GLY A 683 -1.66 2.56 32.74
N PHE A 684 -0.38 2.39 32.38
CA PHE A 684 0.66 3.38 32.68
C PHE A 684 0.34 4.70 32.02
N ARG A 685 0.55 5.83 32.71
CA ARG A 685 0.25 7.16 32.16
C ARG A 685 1.42 7.79 31.40
N GLN A 686 2.64 7.72 31.94
CA GLN A 686 3.82 8.37 31.38
C GLN A 686 4.82 7.32 30.91
N ILE A 687 4.98 7.19 29.59
CA ILE A 687 5.84 6.19 28.96
C ILE A 687 6.93 6.89 28.15
N TYR A 688 8.18 6.48 28.32
CA TYR A 688 9.34 7.04 27.63
C TYR A 688 10.04 5.95 26.81
N LEU A 689 10.27 6.20 25.52
CA LEU A 689 10.97 5.29 24.62
C LEU A 689 12.44 5.72 24.47
N MET A 690 13.37 4.90 24.95
CA MET A 690 14.82 5.11 24.82
C MET A 690 15.48 3.96 24.05
N GLY A 691 16.41 4.26 23.14
CA GLY A 691 17.02 3.25 22.28
C GLY A 691 16.03 2.47 21.38
N VAL A 692 14.83 2.99 21.13
CA VAL A 692 13.82 2.41 20.22
C VAL A 692 13.93 3.13 18.87
N ASP A 693 15.08 2.96 18.22
CA ASP A 693 15.45 3.81 17.08
C ASP A 693 14.64 3.48 15.81
N LEU A 694 14.40 2.20 15.50
CA LEU A 694 13.67 1.75 14.30
C LEU A 694 14.11 2.43 12.98
N GLY A 695 15.36 2.85 12.93
CA GLY A 695 15.94 3.63 11.85
C GLY A 695 17.38 4.00 12.18
N TYR A 696 18.17 4.31 11.16
CA TYR A 696 19.60 4.57 11.30
C TYR A 696 19.89 6.03 10.96
N ALA A 697 20.51 6.73 11.91
CA ALA A 697 21.07 8.05 11.70
C ALA A 697 22.35 8.04 10.84
N SER A 698 23.04 6.89 10.76
CA SER A 698 24.23 6.63 9.96
C SER A 698 24.29 5.15 9.57
N ALA A 699 24.70 4.85 8.34
CA ALA A 699 24.78 3.48 7.80
C ALA A 699 25.85 2.59 8.48
N ASP A 700 26.66 3.13 9.40
CA ASP A 700 27.74 2.39 10.06
C ASP A 700 27.42 2.00 11.52
N LYS A 701 26.21 2.31 12.03
CA LYS A 701 25.81 2.00 13.41
C LYS A 701 24.38 1.41 13.45
N HIS A 702 24.26 0.11 13.69
CA HIS A 702 22.96 -0.57 13.71
C HIS A 702 22.47 -0.98 15.12
N HIS A 703 23.37 -1.14 16.10
CA HIS A 703 23.05 -1.46 17.51
C HIS A 703 23.96 -0.68 18.48
N SER A 704 23.64 -0.67 19.79
CA SER A 704 24.57 -0.18 20.83
C SER A 704 25.91 -0.92 20.77
N LYS A 705 27.01 -0.18 21.01
CA LYS A 705 28.39 -0.70 21.02
C LYS A 705 28.62 -1.80 22.06
N HIS A 706 27.73 -1.92 23.04
CA HIS A 706 27.82 -2.90 24.11
C HIS A 706 26.97 -4.16 23.88
N SER A 707 26.22 -4.22 22.78
CA SER A 707 25.40 -5.37 22.40
C SER A 707 26.22 -6.63 22.06
N ILE A 708 25.53 -7.78 21.94
CA ILE A 708 26.15 -9.05 21.53
C ILE A 708 26.62 -9.05 20.07
N TYR A 709 26.17 -8.09 19.26
CA TYR A 709 26.48 -7.98 17.83
C TYR A 709 27.80 -7.25 17.55
N TYR A 710 28.49 -6.75 18.59
CA TYR A 710 29.78 -6.08 18.49
C TYR A 710 30.93 -6.93 19.02
N ASN A 711 32.06 -6.92 18.32
CA ASN A 711 33.29 -7.53 18.81
C ASN A 711 33.99 -6.60 19.82
N ASN A 712 33.99 -7.00 21.10
CA ASN A 712 34.58 -6.23 22.20
C ASN A 712 36.09 -5.92 22.06
N LYS A 713 36.82 -6.57 21.14
CA LYS A 713 38.26 -6.30 20.89
C LYS A 713 38.51 -5.31 19.77
N THR A 714 37.57 -5.13 18.85
CA THR A 714 37.76 -4.31 17.64
C THR A 714 36.74 -3.19 17.49
N SER A 715 35.69 -3.17 18.33
CA SER A 715 34.56 -2.24 18.23
C SER A 715 33.88 -2.25 16.85
N LYS A 716 34.04 -3.33 16.09
CA LYS A 716 33.39 -3.55 14.79
C LYS A 716 32.24 -4.54 14.96
N GLU A 717 31.17 -4.33 14.20
CA GLU A 717 30.05 -5.26 14.10
C GLU A 717 30.52 -6.62 13.59
N LEU A 718 29.96 -7.69 14.14
CA LEU A 718 30.28 -9.07 13.77
C LEU A 718 29.82 -9.43 12.35
N TYR A 719 28.96 -8.61 11.73
CA TYR A 719 28.45 -8.78 10.36
C TYR A 719 28.48 -7.45 9.58
N ASN A 720 28.77 -7.53 8.28
CA ASN A 720 28.66 -6.41 7.36
C ASN A 720 27.20 -6.33 6.86
N TYR A 721 26.35 -5.56 7.54
CA TYR A 721 24.95 -5.40 7.15
C TYR A 721 24.77 -4.69 5.80
N LYS A 722 25.83 -4.04 5.27
CA LYS A 722 25.84 -3.33 3.97
C LYS A 722 25.39 -4.18 2.78
N ASP A 723 25.63 -5.48 2.80
CA ASP A 723 25.36 -6.37 1.65
C ASP A 723 23.95 -6.99 1.65
N LYS A 724 23.14 -6.76 2.71
CA LYS A 724 21.74 -7.24 2.81
C LYS A 724 20.69 -6.13 2.69
N ILE A 725 21.11 -4.92 2.33
CA ILE A 725 20.27 -3.72 2.31
C ILE A 725 19.53 -3.60 0.96
N SER A 726 18.61 -4.51 0.67
CA SER A 726 17.56 -4.25 -0.31
C SER A 726 16.34 -3.69 0.42
N GLY A 727 15.88 -2.48 0.09
CA GLY A 727 14.64 -1.91 0.63
C GLY A 727 14.80 -0.88 1.76
N GLN A 728 15.87 -0.08 1.75
CA GLN A 728 15.93 1.11 2.59
C GLN A 728 14.96 2.19 2.10
N ALA A 729 14.14 2.70 3.00
CA ALA A 729 13.30 3.87 2.76
C ALA A 729 13.81 5.04 3.60
N ARG A 730 13.83 6.24 3.01
CA ARG A 730 14.07 7.48 3.76
C ARG A 730 12.75 7.96 4.34
N VAL A 731 12.71 8.09 5.66
CA VAL A 731 11.49 8.44 6.42
C VAL A 731 11.76 9.59 7.37
N ARG A 732 10.71 10.18 7.93
CA ARG A 732 10.82 11.23 8.95
C ARG A 732 11.53 10.71 10.20
N GLY A 733 12.51 11.47 10.68
CA GLY A 733 13.20 11.19 11.95
C GLY A 733 12.46 11.79 13.16
N ASN A 734 12.69 11.23 14.35
CA ASN A 734 12.11 11.70 15.60
C ASN A 734 12.74 13.02 16.07
N LEU A 735 14.08 13.04 16.18
CA LEU A 735 14.87 14.21 16.61
C LEU A 735 15.63 14.87 15.44
N ARG A 736 15.40 14.40 14.21
CA ARG A 736 16.05 14.84 12.97
C ARG A 736 15.04 14.92 11.83
N PRO A 737 15.31 15.67 10.74
CA PRO A 737 14.39 15.74 9.60
C PRO A 737 14.10 14.37 8.99
N THR A 738 15.14 13.57 8.74
CA THR A 738 15.01 12.25 8.12
C THR A 738 16.01 11.23 8.68
N VAL A 739 15.65 9.94 8.56
CA VAL A 739 16.49 8.77 8.84
C VAL A 739 16.26 7.71 7.77
N ASP A 740 17.21 6.79 7.61
CA ASP A 740 17.04 5.63 6.73
C ASP A 740 16.53 4.43 7.55
N THR A 741 15.51 3.72 7.06
CA THR A 741 14.91 2.57 7.77
C THR A 741 14.78 1.36 6.86
N GLN A 742 14.63 0.17 7.45
CA GLN A 742 14.36 -1.08 6.75
C GLN A 742 12.88 -1.48 6.92
N PHE A 743 12.38 -2.33 6.03
CA PHE A 743 10.98 -2.78 6.02
C PHE A 743 10.45 -3.23 7.39
N GLN A 744 11.19 -4.08 8.11
CA GLN A 744 10.76 -4.60 9.42
C GLN A 744 10.63 -3.49 10.48
N PHE A 745 11.50 -2.49 10.44
CA PHE A 745 11.46 -1.37 11.37
C PHE A 745 10.35 -0.38 11.03
N LYS A 746 10.14 -0.10 9.74
CA LYS A 746 8.99 0.68 9.27
C LYS A 746 7.69 0.06 9.76
N ALA A 747 7.51 -1.25 9.57
CA ALA A 747 6.31 -1.95 10.01
C ALA A 747 6.15 -1.96 11.54
N SER A 748 7.25 -2.05 12.29
CA SER A 748 7.24 -1.90 13.74
C SER A 748 6.72 -0.53 14.17
N ALA A 749 7.21 0.55 13.56
CA ALA A 749 6.75 1.90 13.85
C ALA A 749 5.29 2.12 13.41
N ASP A 750 4.87 1.55 12.28
CA ASP A 750 3.48 1.61 11.82
C ASP A 750 2.54 0.89 12.82
N MET A 751 2.94 -0.28 13.33
CA MET A 751 2.16 -1.02 14.34
C MET A 751 2.06 -0.27 15.67
N MET A 752 3.17 0.33 16.16
CA MET A 752 3.12 1.20 17.34
C MET A 752 2.22 2.40 17.11
N SER A 753 2.25 2.98 15.89
CA SER A 753 1.40 4.10 15.54
C SER A 753 -0.08 3.71 15.61
N ARG A 754 -0.49 2.56 15.05
CA ARG A 754 -1.88 2.07 15.12
C ARG A 754 -2.36 1.94 16.57
N LEU A 755 -1.58 1.26 17.41
CA LEU A 755 -1.84 1.12 18.84
C LEU A 755 -2.06 2.47 19.57
N LEU A 756 -1.23 3.47 19.26
CA LEU A 756 -1.33 4.79 19.88
C LEU A 756 -2.54 5.61 19.38
N HIS A 757 -2.98 5.39 18.14
CA HIS A 757 -4.21 6.04 17.62
C HIS A 757 -5.47 5.48 18.30
N GLU A 758 -5.46 4.20 18.68
CA GLU A 758 -6.53 3.59 19.47
C GLU A 758 -6.55 4.08 20.93
N GLN A 759 -5.48 4.73 21.39
CA GLN A 759 -5.30 5.25 22.75
C GLN A 759 -4.92 6.74 22.78
N PRO A 760 -5.76 7.66 22.26
CA PRO A 760 -5.38 9.05 21.97
C PRO A 760 -5.11 9.92 23.21
N HIS A 761 -5.42 9.45 24.42
CA HIS A 761 -5.24 10.19 25.68
C HIS A 761 -3.99 9.77 26.48
N GLN A 762 -3.07 9.10 25.83
CA GLN A 762 -1.88 8.54 26.44
C GLN A 762 -0.65 9.44 26.23
N GLU A 763 0.14 9.66 27.28
CA GLU A 763 1.40 10.42 27.20
C GLU A 763 2.56 9.46 26.90
N VAL A 764 2.94 9.37 25.62
CA VAL A 764 4.11 8.59 25.17
C VAL A 764 5.15 9.51 24.55
N TYR A 765 6.34 9.55 25.17
CA TYR A 765 7.47 10.36 24.73
C TYR A 765 8.49 9.51 24.00
N ASN A 766 8.86 9.90 22.79
CA ASN A 766 9.93 9.26 22.04
C ASN A 766 11.24 10.04 22.25
N CYS A 767 12.15 9.45 23.00
CA CYS A 767 13.47 10.02 23.29
C CYS A 767 14.55 9.55 22.31
N SER A 768 14.25 8.56 21.46
CA SER A 768 15.20 7.89 20.60
C SER A 768 15.60 8.75 19.39
N ASP A 769 16.89 8.74 19.02
CA ASP A 769 17.39 9.44 17.82
C ASP A 769 17.27 8.55 16.57
N GLY A 770 16.02 8.20 16.25
CA GLY A 770 15.66 7.27 15.19
C GLY A 770 14.44 7.74 14.39
N MET A 771 13.63 6.79 13.91
CA MET A 771 12.41 7.04 13.15
C MET A 771 11.34 7.70 14.03
N PHE A 772 10.58 8.64 13.45
CA PHE A 772 9.40 9.20 14.08
C PHE A 772 8.27 8.17 14.14
N ILE A 773 7.65 8.02 15.32
CA ILE A 773 6.52 7.11 15.54
C ILE A 773 5.28 7.99 15.77
N SER A 774 4.27 7.85 14.92
CA SER A 774 3.06 8.67 15.03
C SER A 774 2.30 8.34 16.32
N GLY A 775 1.72 9.35 16.97
CA GLY A 775 1.13 9.22 18.31
C GLY A 775 2.10 9.41 19.47
N THR A 776 3.41 9.54 19.21
CA THR A 776 4.41 9.90 20.24
C THR A 776 4.80 11.38 20.20
N MET A 777 5.27 11.91 21.33
CA MET A 777 5.86 13.24 21.44
C MET A 777 7.40 13.16 21.40
N PRO A 778 8.08 13.77 20.42
CA PRO A 778 9.54 13.84 20.42
C PRO A 778 10.05 14.61 21.64
N LEU A 779 10.96 14.01 22.42
CA LEU A 779 11.49 14.64 23.63
C LEU A 779 12.99 14.33 23.77
N LYS A 780 13.83 15.36 23.82
CA LYS A 780 15.26 15.13 24.05
C LYS A 780 15.52 14.66 25.49
N PRO A 781 16.45 13.72 25.72
CA PRO A 781 16.74 13.19 27.05
C PRO A 781 17.06 14.24 28.11
N ASP A 782 17.78 15.30 27.74
CA ASP A 782 18.16 16.42 28.63
C ASP A 782 16.97 17.31 29.04
N LEU A 783 15.82 17.16 28.38
CA LEU A 783 14.58 17.90 28.68
C LEU A 783 13.57 17.09 29.49
N ILE A 784 13.90 15.85 29.87
CA ILE A 784 13.02 15.03 30.70
C ILE A 784 12.94 15.65 32.10
N MET A 785 11.73 15.97 32.53
CA MET A 785 11.42 16.45 33.88
C MET A 785 10.33 15.55 34.47
N LEU A 786 10.65 14.85 35.56
CA LEU A 786 9.69 14.02 36.29
C LEU A 786 8.80 14.92 37.16
N GLU A 787 7.49 14.68 37.13
CA GLU A 787 6.54 15.46 37.94
C GLU A 787 6.76 15.25 39.46
N PRO A 788 6.59 16.27 40.31
CA PRO A 788 6.58 16.06 41.76
C PRO A 788 5.37 15.22 42.20
N GLY A 789 5.57 14.29 43.14
CA GLY A 789 4.47 13.51 43.74
C GLY A 789 4.06 12.25 42.97
N LEU A 790 4.90 11.78 42.05
CA LEU A 790 4.72 10.49 41.37
C LEU A 790 4.72 9.32 42.37
N ALA A 791 4.04 8.23 42.00
CA ALA A 791 3.99 7.03 42.83
C ALA A 791 5.36 6.34 42.88
N SER A 792 5.64 5.64 43.99
CA SER A 792 6.90 4.92 44.14
C SER A 792 7.00 3.74 43.16
N PRO A 793 8.12 3.58 42.43
CA PRO A 793 8.35 2.39 41.60
C PRO A 793 8.18 1.08 42.38
N ALA A 794 8.62 1.03 43.64
CA ALA A 794 8.51 -0.16 44.47
C ALA A 794 7.06 -0.50 44.86
N ASP A 795 6.21 0.52 45.09
CA ASP A 795 4.81 0.30 45.43
C ASP A 795 4.00 -0.10 44.18
N THR A 796 4.27 0.52 43.03
CA THR A 796 3.69 0.11 41.74
C THR A 796 4.07 -1.32 41.37
N TYR A 797 5.34 -1.70 41.53
CA TYR A 797 5.76 -3.09 41.30
C TYR A 797 5.01 -4.07 42.20
N ARG A 798 4.85 -3.75 43.50
CA ARG A 798 4.15 -4.60 44.47
C ARG A 798 2.69 -4.77 44.08
N GLU A 799 2.03 -3.67 43.73
CA GLU A 799 0.64 -3.68 43.25
C GLU A 799 0.47 -4.55 42.02
N LEU A 800 1.36 -4.45 41.02
CA LEU A 800 1.33 -5.31 39.83
C LEU A 800 1.51 -6.79 40.20
N SER A 801 2.52 -7.12 41.02
CA SER A 801 2.86 -8.49 41.39
C SER A 801 1.80 -9.20 42.23
N GLU A 802 1.11 -8.47 43.10
CA GLU A 802 0.16 -9.02 44.09
C GLU A 802 -1.30 -8.93 43.64
N GLN A 803 -1.66 -7.96 42.80
CA GLN A 803 -3.06 -7.70 42.44
C GLN A 803 -3.38 -7.90 40.95
N VAL A 804 -2.43 -7.63 40.05
CA VAL A 804 -2.70 -7.61 38.61
C VAL A 804 -2.34 -8.93 37.92
N PHE A 805 -1.30 -9.62 38.40
CA PHE A 805 -0.85 -10.89 37.83
C PHE A 805 -1.10 -12.07 38.80
N SER A 806 -1.68 -13.15 38.28
CA SER A 806 -2.12 -14.32 39.07
C SER A 806 -1.67 -15.64 38.47
N ASN A 807 -1.12 -16.54 39.29
CA ASN A 807 -0.79 -17.91 38.90
C ASN A 807 -2.01 -18.86 38.95
N ALA A 808 -3.02 -18.54 39.75
CA ALA A 808 -4.22 -19.37 39.90
C ALA A 808 -5.03 -19.42 38.60
N LEU A 809 -5.03 -18.31 37.85
CA LEU A 809 -5.74 -18.21 36.57
C LEU A 809 -5.13 -19.13 35.51
N ALA A 810 -3.81 -19.10 35.38
CA ALA A 810 -3.06 -19.93 34.44
C ALA A 810 -3.34 -21.43 34.66
N LYS A 811 -3.28 -21.89 35.92
CA LYS A 811 -3.55 -23.29 36.28
C LYS A 811 -4.97 -23.71 35.95
N ARG A 812 -5.97 -22.90 36.33
CA ARG A 812 -7.38 -23.17 36.04
C ARG A 812 -7.67 -23.28 34.53
N ILE A 813 -7.08 -22.39 33.72
CA ILE A 813 -7.21 -22.43 32.26
C ILE A 813 -6.55 -23.70 31.71
N GLN A 814 -5.36 -24.08 32.20
CA GLN A 814 -4.65 -25.26 31.74
C GLN A 814 -5.38 -26.56 32.08
N ASP A 815 -5.97 -26.67 33.25
CA ASP A 815 -6.71 -27.86 33.66
C ASP A 815 -7.93 -28.07 32.74
N ALA A 816 -8.69 -27.01 32.45
CA ALA A 816 -9.79 -27.06 31.50
C ALA A 816 -9.33 -27.36 30.06
N PHE A 817 -8.15 -26.86 29.66
CA PHE A 817 -7.53 -27.19 28.37
C PHE A 817 -7.20 -28.67 28.25
N ASP A 818 -6.56 -29.24 29.28
CA ASP A 818 -6.18 -30.66 29.33
C ASP A 818 -7.41 -31.59 29.35
N GLU A 819 -8.52 -31.18 29.97
CA GLU A 819 -9.78 -31.93 29.98
C GLU A 819 -10.49 -31.94 28.61
N ARG A 820 -10.47 -30.80 27.91
CA ARG A 820 -11.22 -30.61 26.66
C ARG A 820 -10.56 -31.28 25.46
N TYR A 821 -9.25 -31.06 25.28
CA TYR A 821 -8.55 -31.49 24.07
C TYR A 821 -8.04 -32.93 24.20
N THR A 822 -8.84 -33.87 23.71
CA THR A 822 -8.49 -35.29 23.72
C THR A 822 -7.70 -35.71 22.49
N ARG A 823 -6.76 -36.65 22.69
CA ARG A 823 -5.98 -37.25 21.58
C ARG A 823 -6.85 -37.96 20.55
N GLN A 824 -8.00 -38.51 20.94
CA GLN A 824 -8.85 -39.32 20.06
C GLN A 824 -9.48 -38.50 18.94
N ASN A 825 -10.01 -37.31 19.26
CA ASN A 825 -10.61 -36.42 18.27
C ASN A 825 -9.57 -35.96 17.24
N LEU A 826 -8.40 -35.53 17.71
CA LEU A 826 -7.31 -35.09 16.85
C LEU A 826 -6.86 -36.17 15.86
N VAL A 827 -6.72 -37.42 16.31
CA VAL A 827 -6.35 -38.56 15.43
C VAL A 827 -7.41 -38.81 14.36
N SER A 828 -8.70 -38.68 14.71
CA SER A 828 -9.80 -38.85 13.75
C SER A 828 -9.74 -37.78 12.65
N GLU A 829 -9.55 -36.52 13.06
CA GLU A 829 -9.48 -35.38 12.17
C GLU A 829 -8.22 -35.40 11.29
N PHE A 830 -7.04 -35.78 11.82
CA PHE A 830 -5.84 -36.02 11.01
C PHE A 830 -6.08 -37.06 9.92
N LYS A 831 -6.76 -38.16 10.24
CA LYS A 831 -7.13 -39.18 9.25
C LYS A 831 -8.13 -38.65 8.22
N ALA A 832 -9.01 -37.72 8.59
CA ALA A 832 -9.93 -37.10 7.65
C ALA A 832 -9.17 -36.20 6.68
N LEU A 833 -8.28 -35.34 7.18
CA LEU A 833 -7.47 -34.44 6.37
C LEU A 833 -6.55 -35.23 5.40
N LEU A 834 -5.83 -36.23 5.90
CA LEU A 834 -4.98 -37.12 5.09
C LEU A 834 -5.76 -37.94 4.04
N ARG A 835 -7.06 -38.17 4.24
CA ARG A 835 -7.90 -38.84 3.23
C ARG A 835 -8.21 -37.90 2.06
N VAL A 836 -8.36 -36.61 2.32
CA VAL A 836 -8.62 -35.61 1.26
C VAL A 836 -7.40 -35.47 0.35
N THR A 837 -6.19 -35.44 0.90
CA THR A 837 -4.95 -35.31 0.10
C THR A 837 -4.67 -36.51 -0.81
N LYS A 838 -5.34 -37.65 -0.59
CA LYS A 838 -5.17 -38.90 -1.37
C LYS A 838 -6.18 -39.05 -2.50
N ARG A 839 -7.07 -38.07 -2.69
CA ARG A 839 -8.05 -38.09 -3.79
C ARG A 839 -7.33 -37.91 -5.13
N ALA A 840 -7.86 -38.57 -6.16
CA ALA A 840 -7.35 -38.43 -7.51
C ALA A 840 -7.67 -37.02 -8.04
N VAL A 841 -6.69 -36.40 -8.68
CA VAL A 841 -6.81 -35.10 -9.34
C VAL A 841 -6.63 -35.35 -10.83
N THR A 842 -7.63 -35.03 -11.63
CA THR A 842 -7.62 -35.26 -13.09
C THR A 842 -7.47 -33.97 -13.88
N ASP A 843 -7.94 -32.87 -13.31
CA ASP A 843 -8.09 -31.57 -13.95
C ASP A 843 -8.01 -30.46 -12.88
N GLU A 844 -8.13 -29.21 -13.34
CA GLU A 844 -8.09 -28.00 -12.52
C GLU A 844 -9.20 -27.98 -11.46
N ASP A 845 -10.44 -28.31 -11.83
CA ASP A 845 -11.58 -28.29 -10.92
C ASP A 845 -11.45 -29.32 -9.80
N GLY A 846 -10.93 -30.52 -10.12
CA GLY A 846 -10.57 -31.54 -9.14
C GLY A 846 -9.45 -31.10 -8.19
N ALA A 847 -8.48 -30.31 -8.68
CA ALA A 847 -7.40 -29.76 -7.85
C ALA A 847 -7.94 -28.72 -6.84
N LEU A 848 -8.78 -27.80 -7.30
CA LEU A 848 -9.45 -26.81 -6.45
C LEU A 848 -10.41 -27.46 -5.45
N GLU A 849 -11.10 -28.52 -5.85
CA GLU A 849 -11.98 -29.27 -4.95
C GLU A 849 -11.22 -29.97 -3.81
N VAL A 850 -10.01 -30.46 -4.07
CA VAL A 850 -9.13 -31.00 -3.01
C VAL A 850 -8.73 -29.90 -2.01
N ILE A 851 -8.48 -28.67 -2.47
CA ILE A 851 -8.24 -27.52 -1.58
C ILE A 851 -9.48 -27.20 -0.74
N ARG A 852 -10.65 -27.05 -1.37
CA ARG A 852 -11.92 -26.72 -0.68
C ARG A 852 -12.31 -27.75 0.39
N GLN A 853 -12.10 -29.03 0.11
CA GLN A 853 -12.41 -30.08 1.08
C GLN A 853 -11.44 -30.09 2.26
N GLN A 854 -10.16 -29.77 2.06
CA GLN A 854 -9.22 -29.59 3.15
C GLN A 854 -9.64 -28.42 4.05
N GLN A 855 -10.07 -27.30 3.47
CA GLN A 855 -10.62 -26.16 4.22
C GLN A 855 -11.88 -26.54 4.98
N SER A 856 -12.76 -27.35 4.39
CA SER A 856 -13.97 -27.84 5.04
C SER A 856 -13.64 -28.64 6.30
N VAL A 857 -12.61 -29.48 6.27
CA VAL A 857 -12.14 -30.22 7.47
C VAL A 857 -11.65 -29.27 8.56
N ILE A 858 -10.88 -28.24 8.19
CA ILE A 858 -10.38 -27.22 9.13
C ILE A 858 -11.51 -26.39 9.73
N SER A 859 -12.46 -25.96 8.90
CA SER A 859 -13.64 -25.20 9.34
C SER A 859 -14.52 -26.01 10.28
N LEU A 860 -14.74 -27.30 10.00
CA LEU A 860 -15.47 -28.18 10.91
C LEU A 860 -14.75 -28.34 12.25
N SER A 861 -13.43 -28.46 12.25
CA SER A 861 -12.63 -28.51 13.50
C SER A 861 -12.73 -27.21 14.29
N PHE A 862 -12.68 -26.05 13.61
CA PHE A 862 -12.85 -24.73 14.22
C PHE A 862 -14.18 -24.63 14.96
N HIS A 863 -15.30 -24.97 14.31
CA HIS A 863 -16.65 -24.87 14.91
C HIS A 863 -16.95 -25.95 15.95
N ALA A 864 -16.30 -27.12 15.87
CA ALA A 864 -16.51 -28.17 16.86
C ALA A 864 -15.87 -27.83 18.22
N HIS A 865 -14.80 -27.03 18.22
CA HIS A 865 -14.04 -26.66 19.41
C HIS A 865 -13.51 -27.86 20.23
N GLN A 866 -13.42 -29.07 19.65
CA GLN A 866 -13.14 -30.32 20.39
C GLN A 866 -11.75 -30.93 20.09
N SER A 867 -10.96 -30.25 19.27
CA SER A 867 -9.70 -30.74 18.72
C SER A 867 -8.72 -29.59 18.47
N LEU A 868 -7.44 -29.93 18.42
CA LEU A 868 -6.34 -29.00 18.12
C LEU A 868 -5.97 -28.96 16.63
N LEU A 869 -6.75 -29.59 15.74
CA LEU A 869 -6.44 -29.58 14.30
C LEU A 869 -6.43 -28.15 13.74
N PHE A 870 -7.52 -27.40 13.95
CA PHE A 870 -7.62 -26.00 13.49
C PHE A 870 -6.42 -25.15 13.94
N PRO A 871 -6.13 -25.02 15.25
CA PRO A 871 -5.05 -24.14 15.69
C PRO A 871 -3.69 -24.61 15.17
N LEU A 872 -3.43 -25.91 15.05
CA LEU A 872 -2.15 -26.42 14.57
C LEU A 872 -1.92 -26.17 13.07
N PHE A 873 -2.97 -26.22 12.24
CA PHE A 873 -2.81 -26.32 10.79
C PHE A 873 -3.42 -25.18 9.97
N ALA A 874 -4.29 -24.33 10.52
CA ALA A 874 -4.99 -23.30 9.74
C ALA A 874 -4.02 -22.43 8.91
N SER A 875 -2.98 -21.90 9.55
CA SER A 875 -2.01 -21.01 8.92
C SER A 875 -1.06 -21.73 7.95
N GLU A 876 -0.56 -22.91 8.31
CA GLU A 876 0.27 -23.75 7.42
C GLU A 876 -0.51 -24.15 6.15
N MET A 877 -1.79 -24.49 6.31
CA MET A 877 -2.68 -24.85 5.21
C MET A 877 -3.03 -23.66 4.34
N HIS A 878 -3.24 -22.48 4.90
CA HIS A 878 -3.50 -21.28 4.09
C HIS A 878 -2.34 -21.00 3.12
N LEU A 879 -1.08 -21.01 3.62
CA LEU A 879 0.10 -20.87 2.78
C LEU A 879 0.24 -22.03 1.78
N THR A 880 0.01 -23.26 2.23
CA THR A 880 0.08 -24.44 1.37
C THR A 880 -0.94 -24.34 0.24
N HIS A 881 -2.19 -23.98 0.52
CA HIS A 881 -3.24 -23.82 -0.48
C HIS A 881 -2.88 -22.71 -1.47
N ALA A 882 -2.42 -21.54 -0.99
CA ALA A 882 -1.94 -20.47 -1.88
C ALA A 882 -0.80 -20.94 -2.80
N THR A 883 0.12 -21.77 -2.30
CA THR A 883 1.25 -22.29 -3.08
C THR A 883 0.82 -23.39 -4.05
N LEU A 884 -0.05 -24.31 -3.64
CA LEU A 884 -0.62 -25.33 -4.53
C LEU A 884 -1.43 -24.69 -5.66
N THR A 885 -2.22 -23.66 -5.35
CA THR A 885 -2.91 -22.85 -6.37
C THR A 885 -1.91 -22.20 -7.30
N ARG A 886 -0.80 -21.63 -6.80
CA ARG A 886 0.26 -21.12 -7.69
C ARG A 886 0.78 -22.21 -8.64
N PHE A 887 1.03 -23.41 -8.15
CA PHE A 887 1.50 -24.53 -8.97
C PHE A 887 0.52 -24.89 -10.07
N LEU A 888 -0.77 -24.87 -9.76
CA LEU A 888 -1.84 -25.14 -10.72
C LEU A 888 -1.81 -24.18 -11.93
N TYR A 889 -1.34 -22.94 -11.73
CA TYR A 889 -1.25 -21.91 -12.76
C TYR A 889 0.18 -21.59 -13.20
N ALA A 890 1.19 -22.34 -12.74
CA ALA A 890 2.59 -22.11 -13.08
C ALA A 890 3.04 -22.81 -14.37
N GLY A 891 2.26 -23.76 -14.90
CA GLY A 891 2.60 -24.48 -16.12
C GLY A 891 2.34 -23.68 -17.40
N GLU A 892 3.02 -24.05 -18.49
CA GLU A 892 2.78 -23.55 -19.85
C GLU A 892 1.42 -24.02 -20.41
N SER A 893 0.87 -25.11 -19.86
CA SER A 893 -0.47 -25.62 -20.17
C SER A 893 -1.23 -26.02 -18.91
N PRO A 894 -2.59 -26.08 -18.95
CA PRO A 894 -3.40 -26.56 -17.83
C PRO A 894 -3.01 -27.95 -17.34
N GLU A 895 -2.67 -28.86 -18.27
CA GLU A 895 -2.24 -30.22 -17.92
C GLU A 895 -0.90 -30.21 -17.18
N GLN A 896 0.06 -29.39 -17.61
CA GLN A 896 1.32 -29.23 -16.89
C GLN A 896 1.08 -28.63 -15.51
N GLY A 897 0.21 -27.61 -15.39
CA GLY A 897 -0.19 -27.03 -14.11
C GLY A 897 -0.76 -28.07 -13.13
N VAL A 898 -1.64 -28.96 -13.61
CA VAL A 898 -2.17 -30.08 -12.82
C VAL A 898 -1.07 -31.06 -12.39
N GLU A 899 -0.07 -31.33 -13.23
CA GLU A 899 1.07 -32.18 -12.84
C GLU A 899 1.97 -31.54 -11.78
N ILE A 900 2.26 -30.23 -11.89
CA ILE A 900 3.01 -29.48 -10.86
C ILE A 900 2.21 -29.46 -9.55
N PHE A 901 0.89 -29.23 -9.62
CA PHE A 901 0.00 -29.31 -8.47
C PHE A 901 0.07 -30.68 -7.79
N LYS A 902 0.01 -31.79 -8.55
CA LYS A 902 0.11 -33.15 -8.01
C LYS A 902 1.44 -33.40 -7.31
N GLU A 903 2.55 -32.90 -7.88
CA GLU A 903 3.87 -33.00 -7.24
C GLU A 903 3.89 -32.24 -5.90
N GLY A 904 3.35 -31.02 -5.88
CA GLY A 904 3.18 -30.23 -4.67
C GLY A 904 2.25 -30.91 -3.64
N LEU A 905 1.14 -31.48 -4.08
CA LEU A 905 0.18 -32.18 -3.22
C LEU A 905 0.80 -33.45 -2.61
N ALA A 906 1.63 -34.17 -3.36
CA ALA A 906 2.36 -35.32 -2.85
C ALA A 906 3.40 -34.91 -1.79
N GLU A 907 4.06 -33.77 -1.98
CA GLU A 907 4.96 -33.19 -0.97
C GLU A 907 4.20 -32.74 0.28
N TRP A 908 3.04 -32.11 0.09
CA TRP A 908 2.14 -31.73 1.19
C TRP A 908 1.68 -32.96 1.96
N GLN A 909 1.22 -34.02 1.27
CA GLN A 909 0.81 -35.26 1.92
C GLN A 909 1.94 -35.84 2.79
N ARG A 910 3.17 -35.93 2.25
CA ARG A 910 4.31 -36.46 2.99
C ARG A 910 4.63 -35.61 4.23
N THR A 911 4.61 -34.29 4.05
CA THR A 911 4.87 -33.34 5.15
C THR A 911 3.77 -33.46 6.20
N LEU A 912 2.50 -33.44 5.81
CA LEU A 912 1.36 -33.60 6.70
C LEU A 912 1.39 -34.92 7.48
N GLU A 913 1.73 -36.05 6.83
CA GLU A 913 1.92 -37.34 7.50
C GLU A 913 3.03 -37.26 8.57
N PHE A 914 4.15 -36.60 8.25
CA PHE A 914 5.24 -36.37 9.20
C PHE A 914 4.80 -35.48 10.37
N LEU A 915 4.19 -34.32 10.11
CA LEU A 915 3.76 -33.36 11.15
C LEU A 915 2.75 -34.00 12.11
N CYS A 916 1.77 -34.74 11.57
CA CYS A 916 0.79 -35.48 12.38
C CYS A 916 1.47 -36.54 13.26
N ALA A 917 2.37 -37.35 12.69
CA ALA A 917 3.08 -38.40 13.44
C ALA A 917 3.99 -37.81 14.52
N ASP A 918 4.75 -36.76 14.18
CA ASP A 918 5.64 -36.06 15.09
C ASP A 918 4.88 -35.46 16.27
N TYR A 919 3.72 -34.84 16.05
CA TYR A 919 2.89 -34.28 17.14
C TYR A 919 2.28 -35.36 18.03
N LEU A 920 1.77 -36.44 17.43
CA LEU A 920 1.19 -37.55 18.20
C LEU A 920 2.23 -38.35 18.99
N PHE A 921 3.50 -38.31 18.58
CA PHE A 921 4.61 -38.94 19.28
C PHE A 921 5.00 -38.16 20.52
N ASP A 922 5.23 -36.84 20.38
CA ASP A 922 5.60 -35.97 21.50
C ASP A 922 4.96 -34.57 21.38
N PRO A 923 3.72 -34.41 21.86
CA PRO A 923 3.01 -33.13 21.82
C PRO A 923 3.59 -32.10 22.80
N MET A 924 4.47 -32.53 23.72
CA MET A 924 5.09 -31.69 24.75
C MET A 924 6.53 -31.29 24.44
N ARG A 925 7.05 -31.67 23.27
CA ARG A 925 8.41 -31.32 22.86
C ARG A 925 8.59 -29.79 22.84
N PRO A 926 9.48 -29.21 23.67
CA PRO A 926 9.79 -27.78 23.61
C PRO A 926 10.62 -27.47 22.36
N ASP A 927 10.74 -26.18 22.04
CA ASP A 927 11.68 -25.75 21.00
C ASP A 927 13.14 -25.98 21.45
N GLU A 928 13.97 -26.51 20.56
CA GLU A 928 15.39 -26.78 20.81
C GLU A 928 16.31 -25.98 19.87
N THR A 929 15.80 -24.90 19.27
CA THR A 929 16.55 -24.10 18.31
C THR A 929 17.83 -23.55 18.96
N LYS A 930 18.96 -23.72 18.27
CA LYS A 930 20.26 -23.23 18.73
C LYS A 930 20.67 -22.00 17.94
N TRP A 931 21.37 -21.08 18.60
CA TRP A 931 22.01 -19.93 17.94
C TRP A 931 23.22 -20.40 17.13
N ARG A 932 22.95 -20.98 15.96
CA ARG A 932 23.97 -21.27 14.97
C ARG A 932 24.18 -20.01 14.16
N MET A 933 25.21 -19.22 14.48
CA MET A 933 25.72 -18.20 13.56
C MET A 933 26.32 -18.89 12.34
N ARG A 934 25.49 -19.34 11.40
CA ARG A 934 25.97 -19.79 10.09
C ARG A 934 26.39 -18.55 9.30
N GLY A 935 27.70 -18.32 9.27
CA GLY A 935 28.32 -17.56 8.19
C GLY A 935 28.12 -18.33 6.88
N ARG A 936 27.19 -17.84 6.05
CA ARG A 936 26.90 -18.23 4.65
C ARG A 936 26.53 -19.71 4.42
N LEU A 937 25.46 -19.93 3.66
CA LEU A 937 25.59 -20.50 2.33
C LEU A 937 24.97 -19.51 1.35
#